data_AF-A0A1T4MIL5-F1
#
_entry.id   AF-A0A1T4MIL5-F1
#
_cell.length_a   1.000
_cell.length_b   1.000
_cell.length_c   1.000
_cell.angle_alpha   90.00
_cell.angle_beta   90.00
_cell.angle_gamma   90.00
#
_symmetry.space_group_name_H-M   'P 1'
#
loop_
_entity.id
_entity.type
_entity.pdbx_description
1 polymer ?
#
loop_
_entity_poly.entity_id
_entity_poly.type
_entity_poly.pdbx_seq_one_letter_code
_entity_poly.pdbx_strand_id
1 'polypeptide(L)'
;MMNKKFVLQATILLLIVGWFFSCTQVDIYAPIGPKGEKGDKGDRGQSTYELWKEKVANGTIEWNKDEVSESDFFRFLKGKDGKDGQDGVSAYEQWKEYIASGDVDDPHNDGKKWDPKKNTVQDFWAFLMGRPGADGKTPYIKDGNWWIGDTDLGVPARGEDGHSPVIIIGENGNWWIDGRDTGKPARGPKGDQGPKGQDGQDGNDGNNGENGKSAYELWVDEVKNNCGKPTQVMDPHNPTQPWDCDRVSFNDFMDFLRGQKGEQGEDGVVPGTIIKGKYNVLPQYYNATLGEYVDPSDGSVVFAVFDKEGAKAPAGSTVKGLPGIPGQTFTTDSKGEFRVTRDQLPERLLVGQRRGITDEVTINGVMEPSAKNTIVPNRINTRITANFVYLRQPTAAMGAGSYPIAHFTVISYKYEREVDGQWVAYPELFPKPEFAAVFVNDPASPVNEGNITDSAESQRWGINKSYADFNEAKNSFMIVRPVVLSDTEKNGNNPPTDITDFGTYTKRFNEVKKYEWDNNDKYFSMKGTKFFYGQNPILPQAIHVPEIYPMVEFKNDTKIDIVHGVTTIWGELDMDKLPEAYIKYEMPASETAPWRPVKITGQQLKAQFQQKVMAKIFTFGKTGAQLTQTYTDIPWKKGHAKFSTRSVYPKYVLSTMMYIEDDLKGKTTLGTPNDYVIGAIYAPYRALPYYILEENSGNYHLKYIFGVKPDFPLPKQSLPVDWTN
;
A
#
# COMPACT_ATOMS: atom_id res chain seq x y z
N MET A 1 -31.64 33.65 -30.09
CA MET A 1 -30.83 33.31 -31.29
C MET A 1 -29.38 33.66 -30.99
N MET A 2 -28.61 32.69 -30.48
CA MET A 2 -27.19 32.86 -30.19
C MET A 2 -26.36 32.65 -31.46
N ASN A 3 -25.36 33.52 -31.61
CA ASN A 3 -24.62 33.76 -32.85
C ASN A 3 -23.80 32.52 -33.25
N LYS A 4 -24.13 31.91 -34.40
CA LYS A 4 -23.55 30.63 -34.89
C LYS A 4 -22.02 30.66 -35.02
N LYS A 5 -21.40 31.84 -35.11
CA LYS A 5 -19.93 31.99 -35.11
C LYS A 5 -19.29 31.71 -33.73
N PHE A 6 -19.98 31.98 -32.63
CA PHE A 6 -19.47 31.75 -31.28
C PHE A 6 -19.54 30.27 -30.89
N VAL A 7 -20.59 29.57 -31.36
CA VAL A 7 -20.71 28.12 -31.19
C VAL A 7 -19.62 27.40 -32.00
N LEU A 8 -19.37 27.80 -33.25
CA LEU A 8 -18.33 27.17 -34.07
C LEU A 8 -16.90 27.40 -33.53
N GLN A 9 -16.61 28.58 -32.96
CA GLN A 9 -15.32 28.83 -32.31
C GLN A 9 -15.19 28.09 -30.97
N ALA A 10 -16.27 27.94 -30.20
CA ALA A 10 -16.26 27.15 -28.97
C ALA A 10 -16.13 25.65 -29.25
N THR A 11 -16.74 25.12 -30.32
CA THR A 11 -16.60 23.70 -30.71
C THR A 11 -15.21 23.40 -31.27
N ILE A 12 -14.59 24.34 -32.00
CA ILE A 12 -13.20 24.18 -32.48
C ILE A 12 -12.20 24.29 -31.31
N LEU A 13 -12.46 25.14 -30.30
CA LEU A 13 -11.64 25.18 -29.08
C LEU A 13 -11.81 23.91 -28.22
N LEU A 14 -13.03 23.35 -28.12
CA LEU A 14 -13.28 22.06 -27.44
C LEU A 14 -12.71 20.86 -28.20
N LEU A 15 -12.62 20.91 -29.53
CA LEU A 15 -11.96 19.88 -30.35
C LEU A 15 -10.43 19.99 -30.31
N ILE A 16 -9.87 21.18 -30.16
CA ILE A 16 -8.42 21.39 -29.99
C ILE A 16 -7.99 21.03 -28.55
N VAL A 17 -8.79 21.34 -27.53
CA VAL A 17 -8.52 20.88 -26.15
C VAL A 17 -8.74 19.37 -26.00
N GLY A 18 -9.62 18.77 -26.81
CA GLY A 18 -9.81 17.31 -26.90
C GLY A 18 -8.71 16.54 -27.64
N TRP A 19 -7.75 17.23 -28.28
CA TRP A 19 -6.61 16.61 -28.98
C TRP A 19 -5.26 16.83 -28.27
N PHE A 20 -5.24 17.55 -27.13
CA PHE A 20 -4.07 17.64 -26.24
C PHE A 20 -4.08 16.62 -25.08
N PHE A 21 -5.08 15.75 -25.00
CA PHE A 21 -4.94 14.46 -24.33
C PHE A 21 -4.59 13.38 -25.36
N SER A 22 -3.57 13.65 -26.18
CA SER A 22 -2.75 12.57 -26.71
C SER A 22 -2.10 11.89 -25.51
N CYS A 23 -2.21 10.56 -25.43
CA CYS A 23 -1.48 9.75 -24.47
C CYS A 23 0.04 10.03 -24.58
N THR A 24 0.55 11.01 -23.83
CA THR A 24 1.98 11.15 -23.54
C THR A 24 2.20 10.78 -22.08
N GLN A 25 1.68 9.63 -21.70
CA GLN A 25 2.13 8.88 -20.56
C GLN A 25 1.81 7.42 -20.86
N VAL A 26 2.66 6.78 -21.66
CA VAL A 26 2.83 5.35 -21.50
C VAL A 26 3.70 5.20 -20.26
N ASP A 27 3.08 5.17 -19.08
CA ASP A 27 3.76 4.72 -17.87
C ASP A 27 4.03 3.23 -18.02
N ILE A 28 5.13 2.89 -18.70
CA ILE A 28 5.72 1.55 -18.67
C ILE A 28 6.35 1.39 -17.29
N TYR A 29 5.58 0.96 -16.30
CA TYR A 29 6.15 0.28 -15.14
C TYR A 29 6.70 -1.05 -15.66
N ALA A 30 8.02 -1.09 -15.90
CA ALA A 30 8.68 -2.30 -16.35
C ALA A 30 8.56 -3.39 -15.27
N PRO A 31 8.06 -4.60 -15.59
CA PRO A 31 8.27 -5.75 -14.72
C PRO A 31 9.77 -6.03 -14.62
N ILE A 32 10.18 -6.70 -13.54
CA ILE A 32 11.54 -7.24 -13.37
C ILE A 32 11.94 -7.96 -14.67
N GLY A 33 12.98 -7.47 -15.34
CA GLY A 33 13.50 -8.09 -16.55
C GLY A 33 13.96 -9.53 -16.26
N PRO A 34 13.99 -10.43 -17.25
CA PRO A 34 14.46 -11.77 -17.03
C PRO A 34 15.93 -11.70 -16.61
N LYS A 35 16.20 -12.15 -15.38
CA LYS A 35 17.47 -12.77 -15.04
C LYS A 35 17.77 -13.77 -16.16
N GLY A 36 18.79 -13.50 -16.97
CA GLY A 36 19.23 -14.45 -17.99
C GLY A 36 19.38 -15.81 -17.34
N GLU A 37 18.85 -16.88 -17.95
CA GLU A 37 18.86 -18.19 -17.32
C GLU A 37 20.25 -18.52 -16.80
N LYS A 38 20.37 -18.95 -15.55
CA LYS A 38 21.62 -19.50 -15.06
C LYS A 38 21.82 -20.83 -15.78
N GLY A 39 22.47 -20.80 -16.95
CA GLY A 39 22.89 -22.00 -17.66
C GLY A 39 23.95 -22.75 -16.86
N ASP A 40 24.13 -24.03 -17.18
CA ASP A 40 25.13 -24.90 -16.58
C ASP A 40 26.58 -24.55 -17.03
N LYS A 41 27.10 -23.39 -16.58
CA LYS A 41 28.49 -22.83 -16.70
C LYS A 41 29.02 -22.63 -18.16
N GLY A 42 29.96 -21.76 -18.51
CA GLY A 42 30.94 -20.94 -17.77
C GLY A 42 30.66 -19.43 -17.70
N ASP A 43 31.69 -18.65 -17.36
CA ASP A 43 31.56 -17.24 -16.92
C ASP A 43 30.74 -16.39 -17.90
N ARG A 44 29.65 -15.79 -17.39
CA ARG A 44 29.09 -14.59 -18.03
C ARG A 44 30.03 -13.44 -17.69
N GLY A 45 30.46 -12.68 -18.70
CA GLY A 45 30.95 -11.32 -18.47
C GLY A 45 29.93 -10.54 -17.64
N GLN A 46 30.37 -9.54 -16.87
CA GLN A 46 29.48 -8.69 -16.07
C GLN A 46 28.29 -8.23 -16.93
N SER A 47 27.06 -8.41 -16.42
CA SER A 47 25.89 -7.84 -17.09
C SER A 47 25.94 -6.31 -17.02
N THR A 48 25.35 -5.64 -18.00
CA THR A 48 25.32 -4.17 -18.03
C THR A 48 24.67 -3.57 -16.78
N TYR A 49 23.72 -4.28 -16.16
CA TYR A 49 23.14 -3.93 -14.86
C TYR A 49 24.14 -4.03 -13.71
N GLU A 50 24.92 -5.12 -13.65
CA GLU A 50 25.94 -5.32 -12.59
C GLU A 50 27.06 -4.28 -12.71
N LEU A 51 27.50 -3.98 -13.94
CA LEU A 51 28.46 -2.90 -14.22
C LEU A 51 27.89 -1.53 -13.83
N TRP A 52 26.65 -1.22 -14.24
CA TRP A 52 25.98 0.03 -13.88
C TRP A 52 25.87 0.21 -12.36
N LYS A 53 25.45 -0.84 -11.65
CA LYS A 53 25.32 -0.85 -10.19
C LYS A 53 26.66 -0.63 -9.48
N GLU A 54 27.74 -1.25 -9.96
CA GLU A 54 29.10 -1.05 -9.46
C GLU A 54 29.56 0.41 -9.64
N LYS A 55 29.26 1.00 -10.81
CA LYS A 55 29.64 2.38 -11.14
C LYS A 55 28.77 3.45 -10.47
N VAL A 56 27.50 3.16 -10.13
CA VAL A 56 26.68 4.01 -9.23
C VAL A 56 27.28 3.98 -7.81
N ALA A 57 27.64 2.79 -7.32
CA ALA A 57 28.18 2.64 -5.98
C ALA A 57 29.52 3.36 -5.79
N ASN A 58 30.38 3.38 -6.82
CA ASN A 58 31.67 4.07 -6.79
C ASN A 58 31.62 5.55 -7.23
N GLY A 59 30.46 6.06 -7.63
CA GLY A 59 30.24 7.48 -7.96
C GLY A 59 30.64 7.90 -9.37
N THR A 60 30.95 6.95 -10.27
CA THR A 60 31.24 7.23 -11.69
C THR A 60 29.97 7.58 -12.48
N ILE A 61 28.83 6.99 -12.10
CA ILE A 61 27.51 7.35 -12.63
C ILE A 61 26.81 8.21 -11.57
N GLU A 62 26.44 9.44 -11.95
CA GLU A 62 25.71 10.36 -11.08
C GLU A 62 24.24 9.93 -10.98
N TRP A 63 23.95 9.05 -10.01
CA TRP A 63 22.65 8.44 -9.73
C TRP A 63 22.52 8.14 -8.24
N ASN A 64 21.29 8.09 -7.74
CA ASN A 64 21.03 7.80 -6.33
C ASN A 64 21.51 6.39 -5.96
N LYS A 65 22.41 6.31 -4.98
CA LYS A 65 23.06 5.05 -4.56
C LYS A 65 22.13 4.04 -3.91
N ASP A 66 20.98 4.50 -3.41
CA ASP A 66 19.94 3.65 -2.82
C ASP A 66 18.94 3.13 -3.85
N GLU A 67 18.97 3.66 -5.08
CA GLU A 67 18.12 3.29 -6.21
C GLU A 67 18.95 2.51 -7.25
N VAL A 68 19.43 1.33 -6.86
CA VAL A 68 20.27 0.44 -7.69
C VAL A 68 19.63 -0.94 -7.93
N SER A 69 18.30 -0.98 -7.92
CA SER A 69 17.52 -2.14 -8.33
C SER A 69 17.50 -2.30 -9.85
N GLU A 70 17.04 -3.44 -10.33
CA GLU A 70 16.86 -3.67 -11.77
C GLU A 70 15.84 -2.68 -12.36
N SER A 71 14.79 -2.32 -11.62
CA SER A 71 13.85 -1.25 -12.00
C SER A 71 14.53 0.12 -12.13
N ASP A 72 15.51 0.42 -11.28
CA ASP A 72 16.25 1.68 -11.36
C ASP A 72 17.22 1.71 -12.53
N PHE A 73 17.78 0.55 -12.88
CA PHE A 73 18.56 0.38 -14.10
C PHE A 73 17.70 0.62 -15.36
N PHE A 74 16.44 0.17 -15.36
CA PHE A 74 15.51 0.50 -16.43
C PHE A 74 15.07 1.97 -16.42
N ARG A 75 15.00 2.62 -15.25
CA ARG A 75 14.80 4.07 -15.14
C ARG A 75 16.00 4.83 -15.71
N PHE A 76 17.22 4.32 -15.55
CA PHE A 76 18.42 4.84 -16.20
C PHE A 76 18.37 4.67 -17.73
N LEU A 77 17.89 3.53 -18.24
CA LEU A 77 17.67 3.28 -19.68
C LEU A 77 16.48 4.04 -20.29
N LYS A 78 15.75 4.84 -19.50
CA LYS A 78 14.62 5.66 -19.95
C LYS A 78 15.06 6.98 -20.59
N GLY A 79 16.23 7.50 -20.22
CA GLY A 79 16.56 8.90 -20.48
C GLY A 79 16.51 9.75 -19.20
N LYS A 80 17.21 10.89 -19.17
CA LYS A 80 17.03 11.91 -18.12
C LYS A 80 15.81 12.75 -18.51
N ASP A 81 14.89 12.98 -17.59
CA ASP A 81 13.79 13.92 -17.78
C ASP A 81 14.37 15.34 -17.98
N GLY A 82 13.74 16.15 -18.82
CA GLY A 82 14.16 17.53 -19.04
C GLY A 82 14.01 18.37 -17.76
N LYS A 83 15.08 19.02 -17.30
CA LYS A 83 15.03 19.97 -16.17
C LYS A 83 15.20 21.41 -16.65
N ASP A 84 14.51 22.34 -16.01
CA ASP A 84 14.63 23.80 -16.20
C ASP A 84 14.43 24.31 -17.65
N GLY A 85 13.52 23.67 -18.39
CA GLY A 85 13.20 24.05 -19.77
C GLY A 85 14.21 23.58 -20.83
N GLN A 86 15.10 22.64 -20.48
CA GLN A 86 15.87 21.87 -21.45
C GLN A 86 15.23 20.50 -21.69
N ASP A 87 15.26 20.03 -22.93
CA ASP A 87 14.73 18.72 -23.30
C ASP A 87 15.56 17.58 -22.66
N GLY A 88 14.91 16.48 -22.32
CA GLY A 88 15.54 15.30 -21.75
C GLY A 88 16.49 14.58 -22.71
N VAL A 89 17.57 14.00 -22.18
CA VAL A 89 18.58 13.29 -22.96
C VAL A 89 18.20 11.82 -23.13
N SER A 90 18.13 11.34 -24.38
CA SER A 90 17.80 9.93 -24.67
C SER A 90 18.80 8.94 -24.06
N ALA A 91 18.40 7.68 -23.90
CA ALA A 91 19.27 6.63 -23.36
C ALA A 91 20.55 6.42 -24.18
N TYR A 92 20.47 6.57 -25.51
CA TYR A 92 21.61 6.50 -26.42
C TYR A 92 22.61 7.65 -26.23
N GLU A 93 22.11 8.88 -26.10
CA GLU A 93 22.98 10.05 -25.92
C GLU A 93 23.66 10.05 -24.54
N GLN A 94 22.97 9.58 -23.50
CA GLN A 94 23.60 9.34 -22.19
C GLN A 94 24.66 8.24 -22.23
N TRP A 95 24.39 7.13 -22.93
CA TRP A 95 25.41 6.09 -23.12
C TRP A 95 26.63 6.60 -23.89
N LYS A 96 26.41 7.45 -24.89
CA LYS A 96 27.47 8.07 -25.68
C LYS A 96 28.37 8.98 -24.83
N GLU A 97 27.77 9.76 -23.93
CA GLU A 97 28.50 10.52 -22.92
C GLU A 97 29.28 9.61 -21.96
N TYR A 98 28.66 8.52 -21.51
CA TYR A 98 29.28 7.53 -20.63
C TYR A 98 30.55 6.90 -21.24
N ILE A 99 30.48 6.45 -22.49
CA ILE A 99 31.64 5.84 -23.17
C ILE A 99 32.72 6.86 -23.55
N ALA A 100 32.38 8.16 -23.68
CA ALA A 100 33.33 9.20 -24.10
C ALA A 100 34.51 9.37 -23.13
N SER A 101 34.37 8.90 -21.89
CA SER A 101 35.45 8.85 -20.89
C SER A 101 36.64 7.95 -21.30
N GLY A 102 36.40 6.95 -22.16
CA GLY A 102 37.40 5.95 -22.57
C GLY A 102 37.78 4.94 -21.49
N ASP A 103 37.16 5.01 -20.30
CA ASP A 103 37.43 4.11 -19.16
C ASP A 103 36.29 3.12 -18.92
N VAL A 104 35.36 3.01 -19.86
CA VAL A 104 34.25 2.04 -19.80
C VAL A 104 34.77 0.66 -20.16
N ASP A 105 34.57 -0.31 -19.28
CA ASP A 105 34.93 -1.71 -19.54
C ASP A 105 34.11 -2.27 -20.70
N ASP A 106 34.76 -3.02 -21.59
CA ASP A 106 34.10 -3.66 -22.73
C ASP A 106 33.30 -4.88 -22.25
N PRO A 107 31.96 -4.87 -22.32
CA PRO A 107 31.13 -5.98 -21.84
C PRO A 107 31.41 -7.29 -22.61
N HIS A 108 32.02 -7.21 -23.79
CA HIS A 108 32.35 -8.36 -24.64
C HIS A 108 33.77 -8.88 -24.47
N ASN A 109 34.67 -8.11 -23.84
CA ASN A 109 36.09 -8.48 -23.75
C ASN A 109 36.67 -8.17 -22.36
N ASP A 110 36.89 -9.22 -21.55
CA ASP A 110 37.37 -9.05 -20.17
C ASP A 110 38.74 -8.36 -20.15
N GLY A 111 38.88 -7.36 -19.27
CA GLY A 111 40.11 -6.59 -19.09
C GLY A 111 40.40 -5.60 -20.23
N LYS A 112 39.47 -5.39 -21.17
CA LYS A 112 39.57 -4.35 -22.21
C LYS A 112 38.57 -3.23 -21.95
N LYS A 113 38.88 -2.05 -22.49
CA LYS A 113 37.99 -0.89 -22.51
C LYS A 113 37.23 -0.81 -23.83
N TRP A 114 35.98 -0.37 -23.78
CA TRP A 114 35.18 -0.04 -24.94
C TRP A 114 35.83 1.13 -25.68
N ASP A 115 35.95 1.02 -27.00
CA ASP A 115 36.49 2.10 -27.81
C ASP A 115 35.48 3.27 -27.83
N PRO A 116 35.81 4.46 -27.27
CA PRO A 116 34.90 5.61 -27.26
C PRO A 116 34.51 6.10 -28.65
N LYS A 117 35.20 5.66 -29.71
CA LYS A 117 34.86 5.94 -31.10
C LYS A 117 33.76 5.02 -31.65
N LYS A 118 33.48 3.90 -30.98
CA LYS A 118 32.31 3.03 -31.26
C LYS A 118 31.10 3.58 -30.54
N ASN A 119 30.52 4.64 -31.11
CA ASN A 119 29.50 5.46 -30.47
C ASN A 119 28.27 5.69 -31.35
N THR A 120 28.02 4.78 -32.30
CA THR A 120 26.81 4.75 -33.13
C THR A 120 25.65 4.07 -32.40
N VAL A 121 24.42 4.22 -32.91
CA VAL A 121 23.24 3.53 -32.34
C VAL A 121 23.40 2.01 -32.46
N GLN A 122 24.07 1.52 -33.50
CA GLN A 122 24.41 0.10 -33.65
C GLN A 122 25.42 -0.35 -32.59
N ASP A 123 26.41 0.49 -32.26
CA ASP A 123 27.36 0.24 -31.19
C ASP A 123 26.69 0.27 -29.81
N PHE A 124 25.66 1.10 -29.63
CA PHE A 124 24.84 1.14 -28.42
C PHE A 124 24.09 -0.17 -28.19
N TRP A 125 23.49 -0.72 -29.24
CA TRP A 125 22.88 -2.05 -29.15
C TRP A 125 23.91 -3.14 -28.92
N ALA A 126 25.04 -3.08 -29.63
CA ALA A 126 26.15 -4.00 -29.42
C ALA A 126 26.62 -3.98 -27.96
N PHE A 127 26.73 -2.80 -27.35
CA PHE A 127 27.11 -2.64 -25.95
C PHE A 127 26.11 -3.23 -24.95
N LEU A 128 24.80 -3.16 -25.26
CA LEU A 128 23.74 -3.68 -24.39
C LEU A 128 23.53 -5.19 -24.51
N MET A 129 23.89 -5.81 -25.64
CA MET A 129 23.78 -7.25 -25.85
C MET A 129 24.85 -8.00 -25.04
N GLY A 130 24.50 -9.11 -24.39
CA GLY A 130 25.46 -9.93 -23.63
C GLY A 130 26.36 -10.82 -24.51
N ARG A 131 27.48 -11.31 -23.96
CA ARG A 131 28.36 -12.28 -24.65
C ARG A 131 27.64 -13.58 -25.01
N PRO A 132 28.06 -14.25 -26.10
CA PRO A 132 27.90 -15.70 -26.22
C PRO A 132 28.64 -16.38 -25.05
N GLY A 133 27.97 -17.23 -24.28
CA GLY A 133 28.60 -17.94 -23.18
C GLY A 133 29.70 -18.89 -23.66
N ALA A 134 30.82 -18.99 -22.93
CA ALA A 134 31.80 -20.04 -23.13
C ALA A 134 31.38 -21.32 -22.39
N ASP A 135 31.56 -22.48 -23.01
CA ASP A 135 31.16 -23.78 -22.47
C ASP A 135 31.81 -24.05 -21.09
N GLY A 136 30.97 -24.42 -20.12
CA GLY A 136 31.43 -24.97 -18.85
C GLY A 136 31.99 -26.36 -19.04
N LYS A 137 33.05 -26.72 -18.28
CA LYS A 137 33.54 -28.11 -18.24
C LYS A 137 32.52 -28.99 -17.51
N THR A 138 31.67 -29.67 -18.28
CA THR A 138 30.66 -30.62 -17.79
C THR A 138 31.34 -31.87 -17.21
N PRO A 139 30.92 -32.35 -16.02
CA PRO A 139 31.40 -33.62 -15.51
C PRO A 139 30.99 -34.77 -16.43
N TYR A 140 31.91 -35.67 -16.76
CA TYR A 140 31.62 -36.86 -17.57
C TYR A 140 32.32 -38.09 -17.04
N ILE A 141 31.83 -39.27 -17.43
CA ILE A 141 32.38 -40.56 -17.01
C ILE A 141 33.38 -41.03 -18.06
N LYS A 142 34.61 -41.31 -17.61
CA LYS A 142 35.65 -41.90 -18.44
C LYS A 142 36.48 -42.87 -17.59
N ASP A 143 36.76 -44.03 -18.15
CA ASP A 143 37.54 -45.11 -17.51
C ASP A 143 36.99 -45.53 -16.13
N GLY A 144 35.67 -45.41 -15.92
CA GLY A 144 34.99 -45.80 -14.68
C GLY A 144 34.99 -44.74 -13.57
N ASN A 145 35.64 -43.60 -13.77
CA ASN A 145 35.70 -42.50 -12.80
C ASN A 145 34.97 -41.25 -13.31
N TRP A 146 34.63 -40.35 -12.39
CA TRP A 146 34.18 -39.00 -12.69
C TRP A 146 35.34 -38.09 -13.08
N TRP A 147 35.19 -37.41 -14.23
CA TRP A 147 36.12 -36.43 -14.75
C TRP A 147 35.48 -35.05 -14.78
N ILE A 148 36.27 -34.00 -14.54
CA ILE A 148 35.90 -32.61 -14.81
C ILE A 148 36.96 -32.01 -15.73
N GLY A 149 36.60 -31.75 -16.99
CA GLY A 149 37.58 -31.45 -18.03
C GLY A 149 38.57 -32.60 -18.19
N ASP A 150 39.86 -32.27 -18.18
CA ASP A 150 40.96 -33.22 -18.40
C ASP A 150 41.50 -33.83 -17.10
N THR A 151 40.78 -33.68 -15.98
CA THR A 151 41.22 -34.13 -14.65
C THR A 151 40.33 -35.25 -14.14
N ASP A 152 40.94 -36.42 -13.88
CA ASP A 152 40.34 -37.53 -13.14
C ASP A 152 40.22 -37.15 -11.65
N LEU A 153 39.02 -37.29 -11.07
CA LEU A 153 38.77 -37.02 -9.66
C LEU A 153 39.09 -38.22 -8.75
N GLY A 154 39.35 -39.40 -9.32
CA GLY A 154 39.56 -40.65 -8.57
C GLY A 154 38.29 -41.15 -7.85
N VAL A 155 37.11 -40.66 -8.27
CA VAL A 155 35.81 -41.05 -7.72
C VAL A 155 35.13 -41.99 -8.72
N PRO A 156 34.86 -43.26 -8.36
CA PRO A 156 34.16 -44.20 -9.22
C PRO A 156 32.76 -43.69 -9.58
N ALA A 157 32.36 -43.83 -10.83
CA ALA A 157 31.06 -43.38 -11.32
C ALA A 157 29.90 -44.34 -10.99
N ARG A 158 30.19 -45.43 -10.27
CA ARG A 158 29.24 -46.45 -9.82
C ARG A 158 29.59 -46.86 -8.40
N GLY A 159 28.63 -46.77 -7.47
CA GLY A 159 28.76 -47.34 -6.13
C GLY A 159 28.82 -48.88 -6.18
N GLU A 160 29.46 -49.52 -5.20
CA GLU A 160 29.53 -51.01 -5.10
C GLU A 160 28.15 -51.69 -5.10
N ASP A 161 27.10 -50.92 -4.80
CA ASP A 161 25.68 -51.30 -4.65
C ASP A 161 24.77 -50.87 -5.82
N GLY A 162 25.29 -50.20 -6.85
CA GLY A 162 24.54 -49.88 -8.07
C GLY A 162 23.61 -48.65 -8.00
N HIS A 163 23.75 -47.80 -6.99
CA HIS A 163 23.08 -46.49 -6.93
C HIS A 163 23.83 -45.41 -7.74
N SER A 164 23.08 -44.48 -8.34
CA SER A 164 23.63 -43.29 -9.01
C SER A 164 24.13 -42.28 -7.97
N PRO A 165 25.35 -41.75 -8.11
CA PRO A 165 25.91 -40.80 -7.16
C PRO A 165 25.20 -39.43 -7.20
N VAL A 166 25.08 -38.79 -6.05
CA VAL A 166 24.45 -37.47 -5.88
C VAL A 166 25.51 -36.37 -5.93
N ILE A 167 25.35 -35.43 -6.85
CA ILE A 167 26.29 -34.30 -7.06
C ILE A 167 25.61 -33.00 -6.64
N ILE A 168 26.25 -32.24 -5.75
CA ILE A 168 25.77 -30.93 -5.28
C ILE A 168 26.89 -29.88 -5.25
N ILE A 169 26.53 -28.60 -5.15
CA ILE A 169 27.47 -27.53 -4.80
C ILE A 169 27.27 -27.22 -3.32
N GLY A 170 28.32 -27.43 -2.52
CA GLY A 170 28.25 -27.17 -1.07
C GLY A 170 28.24 -25.68 -0.75
N GLU A 171 27.91 -25.35 0.50
CA GLU A 171 27.85 -23.95 0.98
C GLU A 171 29.19 -23.22 0.87
N ASN A 172 30.31 -23.95 0.90
CA ASN A 172 31.66 -23.42 0.66
C ASN A 172 31.98 -23.15 -0.81
N GLY A 173 31.01 -23.39 -1.71
CA GLY A 173 31.17 -23.16 -3.13
C GLY A 173 32.00 -24.23 -3.85
N ASN A 174 32.32 -25.36 -3.23
CA ASN A 174 32.99 -26.50 -3.87
C ASN A 174 32.00 -27.48 -4.50
N TRP A 175 32.49 -28.33 -5.39
CA TRP A 175 31.78 -29.52 -5.83
C TRP A 175 31.77 -30.60 -4.74
N TRP A 176 30.62 -31.23 -4.53
CA TRP A 176 30.42 -32.34 -3.58
C TRP A 176 29.81 -33.53 -4.31
N ILE A 177 30.33 -34.73 -4.03
CA ILE A 177 29.84 -36.00 -4.60
C ILE A 177 29.59 -36.96 -3.43
N ASP A 178 28.37 -37.48 -3.31
CA ASP A 178 27.91 -38.39 -2.25
C ASP A 178 28.24 -37.90 -0.83
N GLY A 179 28.05 -36.60 -0.60
CA GLY A 179 28.32 -35.98 0.71
C GLY A 179 29.80 -35.78 1.03
N ARG A 180 30.71 -35.97 0.06
CA ARG A 180 32.14 -35.69 0.20
C ARG A 180 32.54 -34.44 -0.59
N ASP A 181 33.17 -33.48 0.09
CA ASP A 181 33.79 -32.32 -0.54
C ASP A 181 35.00 -32.73 -1.39
N THR A 182 35.02 -32.31 -2.64
CA THR A 182 36.13 -32.59 -3.58
C THR A 182 37.32 -31.64 -3.40
N GLY A 183 37.16 -30.55 -2.64
CA GLY A 183 38.15 -29.47 -2.51
C GLY A 183 38.32 -28.64 -3.78
N LYS A 184 37.45 -28.83 -4.79
CA LYS A 184 37.47 -28.11 -6.06
C LYS A 184 36.38 -27.02 -6.07
N PRO A 185 36.75 -25.73 -6.16
CA PRO A 185 35.79 -24.65 -6.19
C PRO A 185 34.94 -24.73 -7.46
N ALA A 186 33.64 -24.54 -7.30
CA ALA A 186 32.65 -24.49 -8.35
C ALA A 186 32.55 -23.08 -9.00
N ARG A 187 33.37 -22.11 -8.55
CA ARG A 187 33.45 -20.70 -9.04
C ARG A 187 34.89 -20.13 -8.92
N GLY A 188 35.20 -19.02 -9.61
CA GLY A 188 36.47 -18.28 -9.48
C GLY A 188 36.53 -17.30 -8.28
N PRO A 189 37.72 -16.72 -7.94
CA PRO A 189 37.92 -15.88 -6.75
C PRO A 189 37.25 -14.50 -6.83
N LYS A 190 36.84 -13.95 -5.67
CA LYS A 190 36.13 -12.66 -5.49
C LYS A 190 37.12 -11.50 -5.27
N GLY A 191 36.85 -10.32 -5.85
CA GLY A 191 37.63 -9.08 -5.64
C GLY A 191 37.26 -8.30 -4.36
N ASP A 192 38.21 -7.49 -3.88
CA ASP A 192 38.14 -6.74 -2.60
C ASP A 192 37.20 -5.52 -2.63
N GLN A 193 36.70 -5.11 -1.45
CA GLN A 193 35.74 -4.01 -1.26
C GLN A 193 36.45 -2.66 -0.99
N GLY A 194 36.03 -1.59 -1.69
CA GLY A 194 36.55 -0.22 -1.51
C GLY A 194 35.91 0.59 -0.35
N PRO A 195 36.57 1.66 0.15
CA PRO A 195 36.17 2.39 1.36
C PRO A 195 35.00 3.38 1.16
N LYS A 196 34.34 3.75 2.27
CA LYS A 196 33.10 4.56 2.33
C LYS A 196 33.38 6.08 2.33
N GLY A 197 32.70 6.83 1.45
CA GLY A 197 32.72 8.32 1.41
C GLY A 197 31.44 8.97 1.99
N GLN A 198 31.55 10.23 2.45
CA GLN A 198 30.50 11.01 3.14
C GLN A 198 29.58 11.82 2.19
N ASP A 199 28.37 12.17 2.66
CA ASP A 199 27.26 12.76 1.89
C ASP A 199 27.31 14.29 1.74
N GLY A 200 26.73 14.82 0.66
CA GLY A 200 26.47 16.26 0.41
C GLY A 200 24.96 16.57 0.31
N GLN A 201 24.56 17.83 0.59
CA GLN A 201 23.16 18.30 0.68
C GLN A 201 22.59 18.82 -0.66
N ASP A 202 21.29 18.56 -0.90
CA ASP A 202 20.54 18.96 -2.10
C ASP A 202 19.86 20.36 -2.00
N GLY A 203 19.62 20.99 -3.16
CA GLY A 203 18.83 22.23 -3.33
C GLY A 203 17.53 22.02 -4.14
N ASN A 204 16.59 22.97 -4.05
CA ASN A 204 15.21 22.85 -4.57
C ASN A 204 15.07 22.99 -6.11
N ASP A 205 14.17 22.17 -6.70
CA ASP A 205 13.90 22.04 -8.15
C ASP A 205 12.90 23.07 -8.76
N GLY A 206 13.05 23.36 -10.07
CA GLY A 206 12.12 24.10 -10.94
C GLY A 206 11.27 23.22 -11.88
N ASN A 207 10.44 23.82 -12.76
CA ASN A 207 9.49 23.09 -13.63
C ASN A 207 10.15 22.35 -14.83
N ASN A 208 9.68 21.13 -15.13
CA ASN A 208 10.28 20.18 -16.09
C ASN A 208 9.97 20.47 -17.59
N GLY A 209 10.90 20.08 -18.49
CA GLY A 209 10.77 20.05 -19.96
C GLY A 209 10.29 18.69 -20.51
N GLU A 210 10.26 18.48 -21.84
CA GLU A 210 9.84 17.20 -22.46
C GLU A 210 10.87 16.08 -22.22
N ASN A 211 10.40 14.84 -22.03
CA ASN A 211 11.27 13.69 -21.73
C ASN A 211 11.95 13.14 -22.99
N GLY A 212 13.19 12.65 -22.85
CA GLY A 212 13.90 11.92 -23.91
C GLY A 212 13.29 10.54 -24.20
N LYS A 213 13.52 9.99 -25.40
CA LYS A 213 13.08 8.64 -25.79
C LYS A 213 13.81 7.53 -25.01
N SER A 214 13.07 6.52 -24.59
CA SER A 214 13.59 5.31 -23.95
C SER A 214 14.29 4.36 -24.93
N ALA A 215 15.10 3.43 -24.43
CA ALA A 215 15.74 2.39 -25.26
C ALA A 215 14.73 1.51 -26.02
N TYR A 216 13.58 1.18 -25.41
CA TYR A 216 12.53 0.44 -26.12
C TYR A 216 11.93 1.26 -27.26
N GLU A 217 11.62 2.55 -27.04
CA GLU A 217 11.07 3.43 -28.08
C GLU A 217 12.07 3.66 -29.22
N LEU A 218 13.35 3.82 -28.90
CA LEU A 218 14.43 3.91 -29.90
C LEU A 218 14.55 2.62 -30.72
N TRP A 219 14.46 1.45 -30.07
CA TRP A 219 14.51 0.16 -30.75
C TRP A 219 13.29 -0.07 -31.66
N VAL A 220 12.08 0.26 -31.19
CA VAL A 220 10.85 0.20 -32.01
C VAL A 220 10.98 1.12 -33.22
N ASP A 221 11.48 2.33 -33.04
CA ASP A 221 11.75 3.26 -34.13
C ASP A 221 12.77 2.68 -35.11
N GLU A 222 13.82 2.02 -34.65
CA GLU A 222 14.84 1.44 -35.52
C GLU A 222 14.33 0.24 -36.31
N VAL A 223 13.57 -0.66 -35.68
CA VAL A 223 12.93 -1.80 -36.34
C VAL A 223 11.94 -1.33 -37.40
N LYS A 224 11.08 -0.36 -37.08
CA LYS A 224 10.05 0.13 -38.01
C LYS A 224 10.61 1.02 -39.11
N ASN A 225 11.44 2.00 -38.77
CA ASN A 225 11.92 3.00 -39.73
C ASN A 225 12.97 2.44 -40.69
N ASN A 226 13.67 1.37 -40.31
CA ASN A 226 14.64 0.70 -41.17
C ASN A 226 14.14 -0.60 -41.81
N CYS A 227 12.87 -0.96 -41.60
CA CYS A 227 12.28 -2.13 -42.23
C CYS A 227 12.42 -2.10 -43.76
N GLY A 228 12.96 -3.16 -44.36
CA GLY A 228 13.19 -3.29 -45.79
C GLY A 228 14.36 -2.45 -46.35
N LYS A 229 15.14 -1.77 -45.50
CA LYS A 229 16.33 -1.00 -45.90
C LYS A 229 17.61 -1.81 -45.63
N PRO A 230 18.74 -1.48 -46.30
CA PRO A 230 20.05 -2.10 -46.00
C PRO A 230 20.51 -1.94 -44.55
N THR A 231 19.90 -1.02 -43.80
CA THR A 231 20.16 -0.73 -42.38
C THR A 231 19.12 -1.37 -41.45
N GLN A 232 18.35 -2.35 -41.94
CA GLN A 232 17.36 -3.06 -41.12
C GLN A 232 18.04 -3.71 -39.91
N VAL A 233 17.35 -3.65 -38.77
CA VAL A 233 17.78 -4.29 -37.53
C VAL A 233 17.97 -5.79 -37.79
N MET A 234 19.16 -6.32 -37.52
CA MET A 234 19.48 -7.73 -37.72
C MET A 234 19.06 -8.56 -36.52
N ASP A 235 18.70 -9.83 -36.75
CA ASP A 235 18.31 -10.74 -35.69
C ASP A 235 19.54 -11.11 -34.83
N PRO A 236 19.56 -10.76 -33.53
CA PRO A 236 20.69 -11.03 -32.64
C PRO A 236 20.88 -12.53 -32.35
N HIS A 237 19.86 -13.36 -32.59
CA HIS A 237 19.96 -14.82 -32.53
C HIS A 237 20.52 -15.41 -33.83
N ASN A 238 20.31 -14.73 -34.95
CA ASN A 238 20.83 -15.09 -36.26
C ASN A 238 21.22 -13.84 -37.08
N PRO A 239 22.43 -13.30 -36.89
CA PRO A 239 22.87 -12.03 -37.50
C PRO A 239 22.97 -12.04 -39.03
N THR A 240 22.67 -13.17 -39.68
CA THR A 240 22.57 -13.28 -41.14
C THR A 240 21.16 -12.98 -41.66
N GLN A 241 20.17 -12.83 -40.76
CA GLN A 241 18.78 -12.53 -41.11
C GLN A 241 18.31 -11.24 -40.45
N PRO A 242 17.45 -10.45 -41.11
CA PRO A 242 16.85 -9.28 -40.51
C PRO A 242 15.80 -9.67 -39.46
N TRP A 243 15.68 -8.87 -38.41
CA TRP A 243 14.60 -8.97 -37.43
C TRP A 243 13.25 -8.71 -38.10
N ASP A 244 12.24 -9.47 -37.68
CA ASP A 244 10.86 -9.32 -38.16
C ASP A 244 10.30 -7.95 -37.75
N CYS A 245 9.92 -7.14 -38.73
CA CYS A 245 9.48 -5.77 -38.52
C CYS A 245 8.19 -5.65 -37.70
N ASP A 246 7.40 -6.73 -37.62
CA ASP A 246 6.15 -6.76 -36.86
C ASP A 246 6.37 -7.22 -35.40
N ARG A 247 7.57 -7.73 -35.07
CA ARG A 247 7.99 -8.13 -33.72
C ARG A 247 8.53 -6.94 -32.94
N VAL A 248 7.63 -6.07 -32.49
CA VAL A 248 7.95 -4.82 -31.78
C VAL A 248 7.34 -4.75 -30.38
N SER A 249 6.85 -5.86 -29.82
CA SER A 249 6.35 -5.86 -28.45
C SER A 249 7.49 -5.73 -27.42
N PHE A 250 7.16 -5.40 -26.18
CA PHE A 250 8.16 -5.36 -25.11
C PHE A 250 8.83 -6.73 -24.89
N ASN A 251 8.10 -7.85 -25.06
CA ASN A 251 8.71 -9.18 -24.99
C ASN A 251 9.67 -9.45 -26.16
N ASP A 252 9.37 -8.90 -27.35
CA ASP A 252 10.26 -8.97 -28.50
C ASP A 252 11.52 -8.13 -28.28
N PHE A 253 11.40 -6.98 -27.62
CA PHE A 253 12.55 -6.18 -27.18
C PHE A 253 13.44 -6.96 -26.19
N MET A 254 12.83 -7.65 -25.21
CA MET A 254 13.58 -8.51 -24.28
C MET A 254 14.16 -9.77 -24.95
N ASP A 255 13.61 -10.18 -26.10
CA ASP A 255 14.18 -11.22 -26.95
C ASP A 255 15.35 -10.70 -27.79
N PHE A 256 15.22 -9.50 -28.32
CA PHE A 256 16.26 -8.81 -29.06
C PHE A 256 17.51 -8.54 -28.22
N LEU A 257 17.37 -8.26 -26.93
CA LEU A 257 18.53 -8.03 -26.04
C LEU A 257 19.33 -9.31 -25.70
N ARG A 258 18.86 -10.49 -26.14
CA ARG A 258 19.55 -11.78 -25.95
C ARG A 258 20.37 -12.09 -27.20
N GLY A 259 21.70 -12.16 -27.06
CA GLY A 259 22.62 -12.43 -28.18
C GLY A 259 22.65 -13.90 -28.65
N GLN A 260 23.54 -14.20 -29.60
CA GLN A 260 23.70 -15.53 -30.22
C GLN A 260 23.87 -16.69 -29.22
N LYS A 261 23.30 -17.83 -29.61
CA LYS A 261 23.42 -19.16 -28.98
C LYS A 261 24.89 -19.62 -28.84
N GLY A 262 25.25 -20.27 -27.73
CA GLY A 262 26.48 -21.08 -27.63
C GLY A 262 26.32 -22.45 -28.33
N GLU A 263 27.42 -23.08 -28.77
CA GLU A 263 27.38 -24.27 -29.65
C GLU A 263 26.62 -25.48 -29.07
N GLN A 264 26.42 -25.58 -27.74
CA GLN A 264 25.74 -26.72 -27.08
C GLN A 264 24.55 -26.38 -26.16
N GLY A 265 24.14 -25.11 -26.01
CA GLY A 265 23.01 -24.75 -25.13
C GLY A 265 21.66 -24.72 -25.85
N GLU A 266 20.61 -25.35 -25.30
CA GLU A 266 19.23 -25.03 -25.74
C GLU A 266 18.83 -23.62 -25.24
N ASP A 267 18.04 -22.90 -26.04
CA ASP A 267 17.57 -21.55 -25.70
C ASP A 267 16.94 -21.51 -24.31
N GLY A 268 17.31 -20.49 -23.54
CA GLY A 268 16.58 -20.13 -22.34
C GLY A 268 15.21 -19.60 -22.72
N VAL A 269 14.17 -20.33 -22.32
CA VAL A 269 12.79 -19.99 -22.69
C VAL A 269 12.36 -18.76 -21.91
N VAL A 270 11.73 -17.78 -22.54
CA VAL A 270 11.01 -16.74 -21.79
C VAL A 270 9.75 -17.38 -21.22
N PRO A 271 9.52 -17.32 -19.90
CA PRO A 271 8.25 -17.76 -19.32
C PRO A 271 7.08 -17.06 -20.03
N GLY A 272 6.13 -17.85 -20.56
CA GLY A 272 4.95 -17.31 -21.25
C GLY A 272 5.03 -17.28 -22.78
N THR A 273 6.14 -17.66 -23.41
CA THR A 273 6.22 -17.77 -24.88
C THR A 273 5.78 -19.14 -25.37
N ILE A 274 4.91 -19.19 -26.37
CA ILE A 274 4.43 -20.43 -27.00
C ILE A 274 5.58 -21.10 -27.78
N ILE A 275 5.87 -22.36 -27.46
CA ILE A 275 6.79 -23.22 -28.20
C ILE A 275 5.97 -24.00 -29.22
N LYS A 276 6.19 -23.72 -30.51
CA LYS A 276 5.53 -24.44 -31.62
C LYS A 276 5.97 -25.91 -31.66
N GLY A 277 5.09 -26.79 -32.13
CA GLY A 277 5.32 -28.24 -32.20
C GLY A 277 5.10 -28.99 -30.88
N LYS A 278 4.76 -28.29 -29.79
CA LYS A 278 4.46 -28.85 -28.47
C LYS A 278 3.20 -28.22 -27.90
N TYR A 279 2.49 -28.93 -27.03
CA TYR A 279 1.42 -28.33 -26.23
C TYR A 279 2.03 -27.38 -25.19
N ASN A 280 1.36 -26.27 -24.92
CA ASN A 280 1.84 -25.27 -23.96
C ASN A 280 0.81 -25.07 -22.87
N VAL A 281 1.26 -24.95 -21.62
CA VAL A 281 0.39 -24.65 -20.47
C VAL A 281 0.98 -23.45 -19.74
N LEU A 282 0.36 -22.29 -19.88
CA LEU A 282 0.97 -21.02 -19.48
C LEU A 282 0.08 -20.31 -18.45
N PRO A 283 0.61 -19.89 -17.29
CA PRO A 283 -0.15 -19.05 -16.37
C PRO A 283 -0.45 -17.70 -17.04
N GLN A 284 -1.63 -17.18 -16.76
CA GLN A 284 -2.09 -15.89 -17.24
C GLN A 284 -1.87 -14.85 -16.15
N TYR A 285 -1.34 -13.69 -16.52
CA TYR A 285 -1.16 -12.59 -15.58
C TYR A 285 -2.52 -12.09 -15.12
N TYR A 286 -2.68 -11.94 -13.81
CA TYR A 286 -3.71 -11.08 -13.25
C TYR A 286 -3.38 -9.61 -13.57
N ASN A 287 -2.10 -9.24 -13.44
CA ASN A 287 -1.60 -7.93 -13.79
C ASN A 287 -0.23 -8.05 -14.47
N ALA A 288 -0.19 -7.85 -15.78
CA ALA A 288 1.02 -7.99 -16.59
C ALA A 288 2.08 -6.94 -16.25
N THR A 289 1.68 -5.70 -15.95
CA THR A 289 2.57 -4.60 -15.58
C THR A 289 3.41 -4.92 -14.34
N LEU A 290 2.79 -5.56 -13.35
CA LEU A 290 3.43 -5.94 -12.10
C LEU A 290 4.00 -7.36 -12.10
N GLY A 291 3.86 -8.10 -13.21
CA GLY A 291 4.24 -9.50 -13.30
C GLY A 291 3.48 -10.42 -12.33
N GLU A 292 2.27 -10.03 -11.91
CA GLU A 292 1.49 -10.80 -10.95
C GLU A 292 0.56 -11.79 -11.65
N TYR A 293 0.66 -13.06 -11.28
CA TYR A 293 -0.21 -14.12 -11.78
C TYR A 293 -1.35 -14.43 -10.82
N VAL A 294 -1.13 -14.25 -9.52
CA VAL A 294 -2.07 -14.67 -8.49
C VAL A 294 -3.15 -13.61 -8.31
N ASP A 295 -4.41 -14.00 -8.45
CA ASP A 295 -5.54 -13.11 -8.31
C ASP A 295 -5.68 -12.67 -6.84
N PRO A 296 -5.64 -11.36 -6.52
CA PRO A 296 -5.78 -10.88 -5.15
C PRO A 296 -7.16 -11.17 -4.56
N SER A 297 -8.20 -11.38 -5.37
CA SER A 297 -9.56 -11.62 -4.85
C SER A 297 -9.68 -12.97 -4.14
N ASP A 298 -9.09 -14.03 -4.69
CA ASP A 298 -9.27 -15.42 -4.22
C ASP A 298 -7.97 -16.24 -4.11
N GLY A 299 -6.83 -15.70 -4.56
CA GLY A 299 -5.52 -16.34 -4.50
C GLY A 299 -5.28 -17.41 -5.57
N SER A 300 -6.14 -17.48 -6.58
CA SER A 300 -6.02 -18.45 -7.66
C SER A 300 -5.15 -17.97 -8.83
N VAL A 301 -4.77 -18.89 -9.71
CA VAL A 301 -4.05 -18.59 -10.96
C VAL A 301 -4.82 -19.22 -12.12
N VAL A 302 -5.02 -18.45 -13.19
CA VAL A 302 -5.59 -18.97 -14.44
C VAL A 302 -4.47 -19.47 -15.33
N PHE A 303 -4.63 -20.65 -15.91
CA PHE A 303 -3.72 -21.20 -16.91
C PHE A 303 -4.44 -21.31 -18.25
N ALA A 304 -3.73 -21.01 -19.32
CA ALA A 304 -4.17 -21.22 -20.69
C ALA A 304 -3.43 -22.41 -21.31
N VAL A 305 -4.17 -23.24 -22.03
CA VAL A 305 -3.62 -24.37 -22.78
C VAL A 305 -3.62 -24.04 -24.25
N PHE A 306 -2.52 -24.32 -24.93
CA PHE A 306 -2.37 -24.12 -26.37
C PHE A 306 -1.94 -25.41 -27.06
N ASP A 307 -2.45 -25.61 -28.27
CA ASP A 307 -2.04 -26.69 -29.16
C ASP A 307 -0.61 -26.46 -29.74
N LYS A 308 -0.18 -27.38 -30.61
CA LYS A 308 1.17 -27.36 -31.21
C LYS A 308 1.35 -26.20 -32.20
N GLU A 309 0.25 -25.70 -32.73
CA GLU A 309 0.15 -24.58 -33.64
C GLU A 309 -0.03 -23.26 -32.88
N GLY A 310 -0.10 -23.29 -31.55
CA GLY A 310 -0.23 -22.11 -30.69
C GLY A 310 -1.64 -21.53 -30.61
N ALA A 311 -2.66 -22.24 -31.09
CA ALA A 311 -4.05 -21.87 -30.87
C ALA A 311 -4.56 -22.38 -29.51
N LYS A 312 -5.58 -21.74 -28.94
CA LYS A 312 -6.15 -22.14 -27.65
C LYS A 312 -6.79 -23.53 -27.76
N ALA A 313 -6.55 -24.37 -26.77
CA ALA A 313 -7.11 -25.72 -26.71
C ALA A 313 -8.65 -25.69 -26.60
N PRO A 314 -9.35 -26.68 -27.17
CA PRO A 314 -10.81 -26.78 -27.04
C PRO A 314 -11.22 -27.07 -25.59
N ALA A 315 -12.48 -26.79 -25.27
CA ALA A 315 -13.08 -27.14 -23.98
C ALA A 315 -13.03 -28.65 -23.73
N GLY A 316 -12.78 -29.05 -22.48
CA GLY A 316 -12.66 -30.46 -22.11
C GLY A 316 -11.28 -31.07 -22.33
N SER A 317 -10.30 -30.29 -22.82
CA SER A 317 -8.89 -30.70 -22.83
C SER A 317 -8.39 -30.84 -21.39
N THR A 318 -7.52 -31.80 -21.13
CA THR A 318 -7.03 -32.05 -19.76
C THR A 318 -5.53 -31.81 -19.63
N VAL A 319 -5.12 -31.34 -18.45
CA VAL A 319 -3.71 -31.17 -18.07
C VAL A 319 -3.50 -31.87 -16.74
N LYS A 320 -2.50 -32.76 -16.68
CA LYS A 320 -2.13 -33.48 -15.47
C LYS A 320 -0.68 -33.18 -15.07
N GLY A 321 -0.45 -33.04 -13.77
CA GLY A 321 0.88 -32.95 -13.17
C GLY A 321 1.61 -31.67 -13.56
N LEU A 322 1.07 -30.53 -13.17
CA LEU A 322 1.76 -29.25 -13.30
C LEU A 322 3.04 -29.22 -12.44
N PRO A 323 4.14 -28.55 -12.87
CA PRO A 323 5.37 -28.44 -12.08
C PRO A 323 5.12 -27.94 -10.64
N GLY A 324 5.64 -28.66 -9.64
CA GLY A 324 5.47 -28.31 -8.22
C GLY A 324 4.11 -28.71 -7.62
N ILE A 325 3.17 -29.21 -8.43
CA ILE A 325 1.86 -29.71 -8.00
C ILE A 325 1.55 -31.06 -8.69
N PRO A 326 2.36 -32.10 -8.43
CA PRO A 326 2.27 -33.38 -9.14
C PRO A 326 0.95 -34.10 -8.88
N GLY A 327 0.49 -34.88 -9.86
CA GLY A 327 -0.66 -35.79 -9.71
C GLY A 327 -2.05 -35.18 -9.80
N GLN A 328 -2.19 -33.85 -9.80
CA GLN A 328 -3.48 -33.18 -10.02
C GLN A 328 -3.83 -33.09 -11.51
N THR A 329 -5.13 -33.17 -11.84
CA THR A 329 -5.65 -33.03 -13.20
C THR A 329 -6.64 -31.86 -13.27
N PHE A 330 -6.50 -31.04 -14.31
CA PHE A 330 -7.35 -29.89 -14.60
C PHE A 330 -7.99 -30.04 -15.98
N THR A 331 -9.17 -29.45 -16.16
CA THR A 331 -9.93 -29.50 -17.42
C THR A 331 -10.21 -28.09 -17.90
N THR A 332 -9.98 -27.84 -19.20
CA THR A 332 -10.20 -26.53 -19.82
C THR A 332 -11.67 -26.20 -19.98
N ASP A 333 -12.00 -24.93 -19.80
CA ASP A 333 -13.28 -24.32 -20.11
C ASP A 333 -13.40 -23.96 -21.61
N SER A 334 -14.46 -23.22 -21.97
CA SER A 334 -14.72 -22.78 -23.34
C SER A 334 -13.66 -21.84 -23.95
N LYS A 335 -12.77 -21.28 -23.14
CA LYS A 335 -11.66 -20.42 -23.58
C LYS A 335 -10.33 -21.18 -23.69
N GLY A 336 -10.32 -22.47 -23.42
CA GLY A 336 -9.08 -23.25 -23.34
C GLY A 336 -8.30 -22.96 -22.05
N GLU A 337 -8.99 -22.52 -20.99
CA GLU A 337 -8.38 -22.09 -19.74
C GLU A 337 -8.87 -22.95 -18.57
N PHE A 338 -8.07 -23.05 -17.52
CA PHE A 338 -8.48 -23.65 -16.26
C PHE A 338 -7.92 -22.85 -15.09
N ARG A 339 -8.51 -23.02 -13.91
CA ARG A 339 -8.12 -22.29 -12.69
C ARG A 339 -7.51 -23.25 -11.69
N VAL A 340 -6.36 -22.87 -11.14
CA VAL A 340 -5.71 -23.52 -10.00
C VAL A 340 -6.01 -22.68 -8.76
N THR A 341 -6.67 -23.27 -7.77
CA THR A 341 -7.05 -22.56 -6.55
C THR A 341 -5.86 -22.36 -5.61
N ARG A 342 -5.99 -21.41 -4.68
CA ARG A 342 -4.94 -21.08 -3.71
C ARG A 342 -4.38 -22.31 -2.97
N ASP A 343 -5.27 -23.16 -2.49
CA ASP A 343 -4.95 -24.36 -1.70
C ASP A 343 -4.23 -25.44 -2.51
N GLN A 344 -4.35 -25.39 -3.84
CA GLN A 344 -3.61 -26.26 -4.75
C GLN A 344 -2.21 -25.73 -5.08
N LEU A 345 -2.00 -24.41 -5.07
CA LEU A 345 -0.71 -23.79 -5.44
C LEU A 345 0.42 -24.17 -4.47
N PRO A 346 1.67 -24.33 -4.93
CA PRO A 346 2.80 -24.62 -4.06
C PRO A 346 3.10 -23.47 -3.09
N GLU A 347 3.80 -23.77 -1.99
CA GLU A 347 4.25 -22.77 -1.03
C GLU A 347 5.78 -22.74 -0.97
N ARG A 348 6.36 -21.57 -1.24
CA ARG A 348 7.82 -21.29 -1.15
C ARG A 348 8.70 -22.28 -1.91
N LEU A 349 8.21 -22.88 -2.99
CA LEU A 349 9.05 -23.69 -3.86
C LEU A 349 9.97 -22.80 -4.69
N LEU A 350 11.22 -23.25 -4.87
CA LEU A 350 12.17 -22.58 -5.74
C LEU A 350 11.70 -22.67 -7.19
N VAL A 351 12.03 -21.67 -8.00
CA VAL A 351 11.63 -21.60 -9.42
C VAL A 351 11.91 -22.91 -10.17
N GLY A 352 13.09 -23.53 -9.95
CA GLY A 352 13.45 -24.79 -10.62
C GLY A 352 12.58 -26.00 -10.25
N GLN A 353 11.83 -25.95 -9.15
CA GLN A 353 10.91 -27.01 -8.71
C GLN A 353 9.48 -26.81 -9.24
N ARG A 354 9.16 -25.59 -9.68
CA ARG A 354 7.82 -25.18 -10.14
C ARG A 354 7.83 -24.67 -11.58
N ARG A 355 8.91 -24.90 -12.31
CA ARG A 355 9.08 -24.60 -13.73
C ARG A 355 9.43 -25.87 -14.48
N GLY A 356 8.83 -26.10 -15.64
CA GLY A 356 9.16 -27.26 -16.48
C GLY A 356 8.00 -27.72 -17.34
N ILE A 357 7.88 -29.03 -17.48
CA ILE A 357 6.84 -29.70 -18.26
C ILE A 357 5.70 -30.16 -17.34
N THR A 358 4.53 -30.36 -17.93
CA THR A 358 3.45 -31.14 -17.31
C THR A 358 3.67 -32.63 -17.56
N ASP A 359 3.14 -33.49 -16.68
CA ASP A 359 3.16 -34.94 -16.90
C ASP A 359 2.40 -35.31 -18.19
N GLU A 360 1.22 -34.73 -18.41
CA GLU A 360 0.36 -35.04 -19.56
C GLU A 360 -0.54 -33.86 -19.93
N VAL A 361 -0.71 -33.62 -21.23
CA VAL A 361 -1.75 -32.78 -21.81
C VAL A 361 -2.52 -33.62 -22.82
N THR A 362 -3.85 -33.67 -22.68
CA THR A 362 -4.74 -34.37 -23.62
C THR A 362 -5.57 -33.35 -24.41
N ILE A 363 -5.34 -33.29 -25.72
CA ILE A 363 -6.15 -32.50 -26.66
C ILE A 363 -6.64 -33.45 -27.75
N ASN A 364 -7.97 -33.47 -27.98
CA ASN A 364 -8.62 -34.33 -28.99
C ASN A 364 -8.21 -35.82 -28.90
N GLY A 365 -7.97 -36.32 -27.69
CA GLY A 365 -7.59 -37.72 -27.43
C GLY A 365 -6.10 -38.05 -27.60
N VAL A 366 -5.27 -37.08 -27.99
CA VAL A 366 -3.81 -37.24 -28.08
C VAL A 366 -3.16 -36.77 -26.79
N MET A 367 -2.40 -37.66 -26.14
CA MET A 367 -1.75 -37.43 -24.85
C MET A 367 -0.24 -37.23 -25.02
N GLU A 368 0.26 -36.05 -24.65
CA GLU A 368 1.69 -35.74 -24.67
C GLU A 368 2.06 -34.76 -23.54
N PRO A 369 3.29 -34.80 -23.00
CA PRO A 369 3.79 -33.75 -22.11
C PRO A 369 3.76 -32.36 -22.77
N SER A 370 3.58 -31.32 -21.96
CA SER A 370 3.73 -29.94 -22.46
C SER A 370 5.20 -29.57 -22.69
N ALA A 371 5.41 -28.41 -23.30
CA ALA A 371 6.72 -27.79 -23.42
C ALA A 371 7.27 -27.36 -22.04
N LYS A 372 8.59 -27.19 -21.94
CA LYS A 372 9.32 -26.84 -20.69
C LYS A 372 9.09 -25.41 -20.18
N ASN A 373 8.11 -24.72 -20.72
CA ASN A 373 7.84 -23.30 -20.53
C ASN A 373 6.75 -23.00 -19.49
N THR A 374 6.19 -24.04 -18.85
CA THR A 374 5.21 -23.89 -17.78
C THR A 374 5.91 -23.40 -16.51
N ILE A 375 5.36 -22.37 -15.88
CA ILE A 375 5.74 -21.92 -14.53
C ILE A 375 4.48 -21.91 -13.66
N VAL A 376 4.57 -22.50 -12.47
CA VAL A 376 3.50 -22.47 -11.47
C VAL A 376 3.89 -21.46 -10.40
N PRO A 377 3.13 -20.37 -10.21
CA PRO A 377 3.38 -19.41 -9.14
C PRO A 377 3.23 -20.05 -7.77
N ASN A 378 4.01 -19.59 -6.78
CA ASN A 378 3.72 -19.92 -5.39
C ASN A 378 2.45 -19.20 -4.94
N ARG A 379 1.72 -19.77 -3.98
CA ARG A 379 0.66 -19.06 -3.27
C ARG A 379 1.23 -17.84 -2.56
N ILE A 380 0.48 -16.73 -2.56
CA ILE A 380 0.86 -15.48 -1.89
C ILE A 380 0.34 -15.48 -0.46
N ASN A 381 1.19 -15.28 0.55
CA ASN A 381 0.73 -15.06 1.93
C ASN A 381 0.54 -13.57 2.21
N THR A 382 -0.35 -13.21 3.13
CA THR A 382 -0.63 -11.81 3.50
C THR A 382 -0.56 -11.62 5.01
N ARG A 383 -0.19 -10.41 5.44
CA ARG A 383 -0.18 -10.02 6.86
C ARG A 383 -0.61 -8.57 7.06
N ILE A 384 -1.10 -8.27 8.26
CA ILE A 384 -1.46 -6.92 8.71
C ILE A 384 -0.60 -6.57 9.93
N THR A 385 -0.13 -5.33 10.00
CA THR A 385 0.59 -4.80 11.17
C THR A 385 0.09 -3.39 11.48
N ALA A 386 -0.02 -3.04 12.75
CA ALA A 386 -0.32 -1.67 13.15
C ALA A 386 0.98 -0.86 13.16
N ASN A 387 1.00 0.26 12.44
CA ASN A 387 2.08 1.24 12.55
C ASN A 387 1.89 2.09 13.81
N PHE A 388 0.64 2.52 14.05
CA PHE A 388 0.31 3.38 15.20
C PHE A 388 -1.18 3.33 15.52
N VAL A 389 -1.53 3.50 16.79
CA VAL A 389 -2.92 3.59 17.27
C VAL A 389 -3.12 4.89 18.04
N TYR A 390 -4.18 5.64 17.73
CA TYR A 390 -4.44 6.95 18.32
C TYR A 390 -5.93 7.30 18.39
N LEU A 391 -6.30 8.28 19.21
CA LEU A 391 -7.68 8.70 19.43
C LEU A 391 -7.98 9.97 18.64
N ARG A 392 -9.12 10.00 17.92
CA ARG A 392 -9.55 11.17 17.13
C ARG A 392 -11.06 11.31 16.99
N GLN A 393 -11.42 12.44 16.40
CA GLN A 393 -12.75 12.83 15.95
C GLN A 393 -12.61 13.71 14.70
N PRO A 394 -13.69 13.94 13.93
CA PRO A 394 -13.67 14.85 12.79
C PRO A 394 -13.49 16.31 13.24
N THR A 395 -12.56 17.04 12.64
CA THR A 395 -12.22 18.44 12.93
C THR A 395 -13.36 19.37 12.50
N ALA A 396 -13.92 19.16 11.30
CA ALA A 396 -14.94 20.03 10.71
C ALA A 396 -16.37 19.84 11.27
N ALA A 397 -16.62 18.81 12.10
CA ALA A 397 -17.97 18.42 12.53
C ALA A 397 -18.21 18.51 14.04
N MET A 398 -17.41 19.30 14.76
CA MET A 398 -17.62 19.61 16.18
C MET A 398 -18.82 20.56 16.36
N GLY A 399 -20.02 20.05 16.02
CA GLY A 399 -21.29 20.75 16.12
C GLY A 399 -21.98 20.55 17.47
N ALA A 400 -23.22 21.02 17.59
CA ALA A 400 -23.94 21.16 18.85
C ALA A 400 -24.47 19.84 19.50
N GLY A 401 -23.95 18.69 19.11
CA GLY A 401 -24.19 17.39 19.72
C GLY A 401 -23.31 16.29 19.09
N SER A 402 -22.87 15.33 19.90
CA SER A 402 -22.05 14.21 19.42
C SER A 402 -22.75 13.45 18.29
N TYR A 403 -22.10 13.35 17.14
CA TYR A 403 -22.54 12.42 16.11
C TYR A 403 -22.30 10.98 16.58
N PRO A 404 -23.13 10.00 16.17
CA PRO A 404 -23.07 8.64 16.70
C PRO A 404 -21.72 7.95 16.58
N ILE A 405 -20.96 8.33 15.56
CA ILE A 405 -19.65 7.77 15.21
C ILE A 405 -18.54 8.84 15.21
N ALA A 406 -18.74 9.93 15.97
CA ALA A 406 -17.83 11.07 16.01
C ALA A 406 -16.50 10.80 16.73
N HIS A 407 -16.44 9.82 17.63
CA HIS A 407 -15.27 9.58 18.47
C HIS A 407 -14.79 8.16 18.24
N PHE A 408 -13.55 8.04 17.80
CA PHE A 408 -13.02 6.76 17.34
C PHE A 408 -11.54 6.58 17.70
N THR A 409 -11.16 5.31 17.82
CA THR A 409 -9.77 4.86 17.77
C THR A 409 -9.41 4.67 16.30
N VAL A 410 -8.28 5.25 15.88
CA VAL A 410 -7.69 5.06 14.57
C VAL A 410 -6.52 4.09 14.68
N ILE A 411 -6.49 3.13 13.78
CA ILE A 411 -5.42 2.18 13.56
C ILE A 411 -4.79 2.54 12.23
N SER A 412 -3.61 3.17 12.26
CA SER A 412 -2.77 3.25 11.08
C SER A 412 -2.09 1.90 10.91
N TYR A 413 -2.23 1.30 9.73
CA TYR A 413 -1.74 -0.05 9.47
C TYR A 413 -0.85 -0.10 8.23
N LYS A 414 -0.09 -1.19 8.13
CA LYS A 414 0.50 -1.68 6.89
C LYS A 414 -0.05 -3.08 6.62
N TYR A 415 -0.10 -3.42 5.34
CA TYR A 415 -0.45 -4.75 4.87
C TYR A 415 0.53 -5.14 3.77
N GLU A 416 1.01 -6.37 3.87
CA GLU A 416 2.12 -6.87 3.06
C GLU A 416 1.74 -8.21 2.47
N ARG A 417 2.43 -8.58 1.39
CA ARG A 417 2.31 -9.87 0.73
C ARG A 417 3.66 -10.56 0.68
N GLU A 418 3.66 -11.88 0.75
CA GLU A 418 4.85 -12.70 0.61
C GLU A 418 4.95 -13.22 -0.82
N VAL A 419 5.96 -12.77 -1.55
CA VAL A 419 6.29 -13.22 -2.91
C VAL A 419 7.59 -14.00 -2.84
N ASP A 420 7.54 -15.30 -3.18
CA ASP A 420 8.70 -16.19 -3.19
C ASP A 420 9.55 -16.16 -1.90
N GLY A 421 8.88 -16.07 -0.75
CA GLY A 421 9.51 -16.06 0.58
C GLY A 421 9.95 -14.69 1.08
N GLN A 422 9.70 -13.62 0.32
CA GLN A 422 10.00 -12.24 0.73
C GLN A 422 8.73 -11.43 0.96
N TRP A 423 8.65 -10.78 2.12
CA TRP A 423 7.57 -9.84 2.42
C TRP A 423 7.82 -8.53 1.70
N VAL A 424 6.85 -8.12 0.87
CA VAL A 424 6.87 -6.88 0.09
C VAL A 424 5.57 -6.12 0.29
N ALA A 425 5.59 -4.82 0.00
CA ALA A 425 4.40 -3.99 0.05
C ALA A 425 3.32 -4.49 -0.92
N TYR A 426 2.06 -4.32 -0.51
CA TYR A 426 0.93 -4.61 -1.38
C TYR A 426 0.83 -3.50 -2.47
N PRO A 427 0.69 -3.84 -3.76
CA PRO A 427 0.72 -2.84 -4.83
C PRO A 427 -0.48 -1.87 -4.79
N GLU A 428 -0.22 -0.57 -5.02
CA GLU A 428 -1.30 0.45 -5.08
C GLU A 428 -2.23 0.29 -6.29
N LEU A 429 -1.76 -0.35 -7.39
CA LEU A 429 -2.56 -0.62 -8.59
C LEU A 429 -3.63 -1.71 -8.38
N PHE A 430 -3.57 -2.45 -7.28
CA PHE A 430 -4.52 -3.53 -7.01
C PHE A 430 -5.78 -3.02 -6.31
N PRO A 431 -6.89 -3.77 -6.36
CA PRO A 431 -8.06 -3.46 -5.57
C PRO A 431 -7.68 -3.25 -4.10
N LYS A 432 -8.16 -2.15 -3.52
CA LYS A 432 -7.88 -1.80 -2.12
C LYS A 432 -8.48 -2.87 -1.19
N PRO A 433 -7.71 -3.45 -0.26
CA PRO A 433 -8.25 -4.45 0.64
C PRO A 433 -9.35 -3.93 1.54
N GLU A 434 -10.29 -4.82 1.85
CA GLU A 434 -11.42 -4.54 2.74
C GLU A 434 -11.18 -5.19 4.10
N PHE A 435 -11.68 -4.55 5.16
CA PHE A 435 -11.47 -4.97 6.55
C PHE A 435 -12.77 -4.95 7.34
N ALA A 436 -12.79 -5.74 8.40
CA ALA A 436 -13.86 -5.79 9.39
C ALA A 436 -13.28 -5.65 10.81
N ALA A 437 -14.04 -5.02 11.70
CA ALA A 437 -13.75 -4.99 13.13
C ALA A 437 -14.20 -6.33 13.76
N VAL A 438 -13.33 -6.90 14.59
CA VAL A 438 -13.60 -8.13 15.34
C VAL A 438 -13.33 -7.89 16.82
N PHE A 439 -14.13 -8.49 17.70
CA PHE A 439 -13.81 -8.46 19.13
C PHE A 439 -12.65 -9.41 19.40
N VAL A 440 -11.83 -9.08 20.40
CA VAL A 440 -10.82 -9.98 20.96
C VAL A 440 -11.36 -10.49 22.30
N ASN A 441 -11.44 -11.82 22.45
CA ASN A 441 -12.09 -12.44 23.60
C ASN A 441 -11.18 -12.41 24.84
N ASP A 442 -9.90 -12.70 24.66
CA ASP A 442 -8.87 -12.58 25.69
C ASP A 442 -7.67 -11.75 25.17
N PRO A 443 -7.49 -10.50 25.64
CA PRO A 443 -6.40 -9.64 25.18
C PRO A 443 -5.01 -10.02 25.72
N ALA A 444 -4.92 -10.97 26.66
CA ALA A 444 -3.65 -11.52 27.14
C ALA A 444 -3.15 -12.69 26.27
N SER A 445 -4.03 -13.27 25.44
CA SER A 445 -3.71 -14.37 24.53
C SER A 445 -3.42 -13.86 23.10
N PRO A 446 -2.66 -14.61 22.29
CA PRO A 446 -2.44 -14.26 20.88
C PRO A 446 -3.75 -14.05 20.12
N VAL A 447 -3.82 -13.02 19.30
CA VAL A 447 -4.99 -12.75 18.46
C VAL A 447 -4.95 -13.65 17.22
N ASN A 448 -5.93 -14.54 17.10
CA ASN A 448 -6.11 -15.48 16.00
C ASN A 448 -7.60 -15.86 15.87
N GLU A 449 -7.97 -16.67 14.88
CA GLU A 449 -9.36 -17.09 14.63
C GLU A 449 -10.06 -17.72 15.86
N GLY A 450 -9.32 -18.39 16.75
CA GLY A 450 -9.88 -18.99 17.97
C GLY A 450 -10.10 -18.00 19.14
N ASN A 451 -9.50 -16.81 19.07
CA ASN A 451 -9.55 -15.79 20.12
C ASN A 451 -10.25 -14.50 19.66
N ILE A 452 -10.98 -14.56 18.55
CA ILE A 452 -11.80 -13.44 18.08
C ILE A 452 -13.27 -13.83 17.99
N THR A 453 -14.14 -12.82 18.05
CA THR A 453 -15.54 -12.93 17.68
C THR A 453 -15.80 -12.03 16.48
N ASP A 454 -16.03 -12.64 15.33
CA ASP A 454 -16.39 -11.98 14.06
C ASP A 454 -17.90 -12.14 13.82
N SER A 455 -18.64 -11.05 13.98
CA SER A 455 -20.11 -11.05 13.91
C SER A 455 -20.64 -9.71 13.42
N ALA A 456 -21.92 -9.66 13.04
CA ALA A 456 -22.57 -8.39 12.72
C ALA A 456 -22.47 -7.38 13.87
N GLU A 457 -22.42 -7.87 15.11
CA GLU A 457 -22.22 -7.06 16.30
C GLU A 457 -20.81 -6.47 16.36
N SER A 458 -19.73 -7.23 16.15
CA SER A 458 -18.36 -6.66 16.16
C SER A 458 -18.15 -5.71 14.98
N GLN A 459 -18.65 -6.08 13.79
CA GLN A 459 -18.45 -5.33 12.56
C GLN A 459 -19.09 -3.95 12.58
N ARG A 460 -20.21 -3.75 13.28
CA ARG A 460 -20.88 -2.43 13.37
C ARG A 460 -20.06 -1.37 14.12
N TRP A 461 -19.03 -1.77 14.86
CA TRP A 461 -18.09 -0.86 15.53
C TRP A 461 -17.05 -0.29 14.56
N GLY A 462 -16.82 -0.95 13.41
CA GLY A 462 -15.97 -0.42 12.35
C GLY A 462 -16.65 0.76 11.63
N ILE A 463 -15.87 1.79 11.31
CA ILE A 463 -16.36 2.97 10.59
C ILE A 463 -16.04 2.83 9.10
N ASN A 464 -17.09 2.63 8.30
CA ASN A 464 -16.97 2.47 6.84
C ASN A 464 -17.12 3.79 6.06
N LYS A 465 -17.45 4.90 6.74
CA LYS A 465 -17.60 6.23 6.11
C LYS A 465 -16.41 7.09 6.47
N SER A 466 -15.76 7.65 5.45
CA SER A 466 -14.68 8.58 5.69
C SER A 466 -15.22 9.98 6.02
N TYR A 467 -14.51 10.66 6.92
CA TYR A 467 -14.72 12.06 7.27
C TYR A 467 -13.79 12.93 6.45
N ALA A 468 -14.13 14.22 6.24
CA ALA A 468 -13.33 15.12 5.40
C ALA A 468 -11.81 15.03 5.68
N ASP A 469 -11.40 15.08 6.94
CA ASP A 469 -9.98 15.00 7.33
C ASP A 469 -9.34 13.63 7.09
N PHE A 470 -10.14 12.57 6.99
CA PHE A 470 -9.72 11.18 6.82
C PHE A 470 -10.01 10.63 5.41
N ASN A 471 -10.58 11.44 4.50
CA ASN A 471 -10.90 11.04 3.13
C ASN A 471 -9.65 10.60 2.37
N GLU A 472 -8.53 11.24 2.64
CA GLU A 472 -7.22 10.97 2.04
C GLU A 472 -6.32 10.10 2.94
N ALA A 473 -6.82 9.65 4.10
CA ALA A 473 -6.04 8.83 5.01
C ALA A 473 -5.65 7.51 4.35
N LYS A 474 -4.37 7.37 4.02
CA LYS A 474 -3.80 6.11 3.55
C LYS A 474 -3.74 5.13 4.74
N ASN A 475 -4.23 3.91 4.50
CA ASN A 475 -4.10 2.78 5.42
C ASN A 475 -4.53 3.07 6.86
N SER A 476 -5.71 3.66 7.02
CA SER A 476 -6.33 3.91 8.32
C SER A 476 -7.62 3.12 8.48
N PHE A 477 -7.80 2.47 9.63
CA PHE A 477 -9.01 1.78 10.03
C PHE A 477 -9.53 2.39 11.33
N MET A 478 -10.84 2.58 11.44
CA MET A 478 -11.44 3.36 12.53
C MET A 478 -12.48 2.54 13.26
N ILE A 479 -12.44 2.58 14.60
CA ILE A 479 -13.35 1.86 15.49
C ILE A 479 -14.03 2.86 16.43
N VAL A 480 -15.36 2.83 16.49
CA VAL A 480 -16.17 3.69 17.36
C VAL A 480 -15.81 3.44 18.83
N ARG A 481 -15.69 4.50 19.61
CA ARG A 481 -15.47 4.39 21.06
C ARG A 481 -16.77 4.05 21.80
N PRO A 482 -16.75 3.15 22.81
CA PRO A 482 -17.89 2.93 23.68
C PRO A 482 -18.33 4.22 24.37
N VAL A 483 -19.63 4.42 24.54
CA VAL A 483 -20.19 5.68 25.04
C VAL A 483 -20.67 5.51 26.47
N VAL A 484 -20.12 6.31 27.39
CA VAL A 484 -20.62 6.38 28.76
C VAL A 484 -21.86 7.25 28.77
N LEU A 485 -23.04 6.64 28.98
CA LEU A 485 -24.29 7.36 29.19
C LEU A 485 -24.43 7.77 30.67
N SER A 486 -24.84 9.00 30.91
CA SER A 486 -25.26 9.45 32.24
C SER A 486 -26.53 8.71 32.70
N ASP A 487 -26.79 8.66 34.01
CA ASP A 487 -28.03 8.09 34.55
C ASP A 487 -29.28 8.70 33.91
N THR A 488 -29.20 9.97 33.55
CA THR A 488 -30.29 10.69 32.90
C THR A 488 -30.51 10.28 31.45
N GLU A 489 -29.46 9.94 30.71
CA GLU A 489 -29.55 9.43 29.35
C GLU A 489 -30.11 8.00 29.32
N LYS A 490 -29.83 7.22 30.37
CA LYS A 490 -30.33 5.85 30.54
C LYS A 490 -31.81 5.84 30.92
N ASN A 491 -32.17 6.63 31.94
CA ASN A 491 -33.48 6.54 32.61
C ASN A 491 -34.45 7.67 32.23
N GLY A 492 -34.01 8.68 31.50
CA GLY A 492 -34.83 9.83 31.15
C GLY A 492 -35.68 9.68 29.90
N ASN A 493 -36.53 10.67 29.68
CA ASN A 493 -37.39 10.76 28.50
C ASN A 493 -36.57 10.91 27.23
N ASN A 494 -37.13 10.49 26.10
CA ASN A 494 -36.53 10.81 24.81
C ASN A 494 -36.39 12.33 24.66
N PRO A 495 -35.28 12.81 24.09
CA PRO A 495 -35.13 14.22 23.80
C PRO A 495 -36.27 14.79 22.94
N PRO A 496 -36.61 16.08 23.08
CA PRO A 496 -37.69 16.70 22.33
C PRO A 496 -37.47 16.61 20.82
N THR A 497 -38.55 16.27 20.11
CA THR A 497 -38.55 16.03 18.67
C THR A 497 -38.80 17.31 17.85
N ASP A 498 -39.26 18.38 18.49
CA ASP A 498 -39.62 19.67 17.89
C ASP A 498 -38.41 20.61 17.66
N ILE A 499 -37.23 20.25 18.16
CA ILE A 499 -35.95 20.88 17.83
C ILE A 499 -35.54 20.45 16.41
N THR A 500 -36.04 21.17 15.39
CA THR A 500 -36.32 20.59 14.06
C THR A 500 -35.19 20.56 13.03
N ASP A 501 -34.00 21.12 13.23
CA ASP A 501 -33.21 21.52 12.04
C ASP A 501 -31.79 20.96 11.86
N PHE A 502 -31.46 19.86 12.52
CA PHE A 502 -30.33 19.04 12.09
C PHE A 502 -30.62 17.54 12.28
N GLY A 503 -31.63 17.01 11.60
CA GLY A 503 -31.91 15.56 11.56
C GLY A 503 -32.10 14.96 12.96
N THR A 504 -33.15 15.43 13.65
CA THR A 504 -33.66 15.07 14.99
C THR A 504 -32.61 14.59 16.00
N TYR A 505 -32.33 15.41 17.02
CA TYR A 505 -31.41 15.06 18.10
C TYR A 505 -31.75 13.70 18.75
N THR A 506 -33.05 13.39 18.93
CA THR A 506 -33.54 12.07 19.35
C THR A 506 -33.00 10.92 18.48
N LYS A 507 -32.95 11.08 17.16
CA LYS A 507 -32.40 10.07 16.24
C LYS A 507 -30.90 9.87 16.46
N ARG A 508 -30.13 10.95 16.51
CA ARG A 508 -28.68 10.89 16.77
C ARG A 508 -28.38 10.23 18.11
N PHE A 509 -29.14 10.60 19.13
CA PHE A 509 -29.02 10.03 20.46
C PHE A 509 -29.34 8.53 20.47
N ASN A 510 -30.41 8.10 19.78
CA ASN A 510 -30.73 6.67 19.66
C ASN A 510 -29.64 5.87 18.94
N GLU A 511 -28.94 6.47 17.97
CA GLU A 511 -27.77 5.85 17.34
C GLU A 511 -26.57 5.79 18.30
N VAL A 512 -26.31 6.85 19.09
CA VAL A 512 -25.28 6.87 20.14
C VAL A 512 -25.52 5.76 21.16
N LYS A 513 -26.78 5.54 21.58
CA LYS A 513 -27.16 4.47 22.53
C LYS A 513 -26.76 3.07 22.08
N LYS A 514 -26.68 2.82 20.76
CA LYS A 514 -26.22 1.52 20.25
C LYS A 514 -24.78 1.23 20.65
N TYR A 515 -23.98 2.24 20.94
CA TYR A 515 -22.58 2.09 21.36
C TYR A 515 -22.40 2.30 22.87
N GLU A 516 -23.47 2.15 23.67
CA GLU A 516 -23.37 2.25 25.13
C GLU A 516 -22.27 1.34 25.69
N TRP A 517 -21.47 1.90 26.59
CA TRP A 517 -20.47 1.16 27.33
C TRP A 517 -21.15 0.31 28.40
N ASP A 518 -20.81 -0.98 28.42
CA ASP A 518 -21.37 -2.00 29.31
C ASP A 518 -20.55 -2.18 30.60
N ASN A 519 -19.74 -1.18 30.95
CA ASN A 519 -18.80 -1.18 32.09
C ASN A 519 -17.68 -2.23 31.99
N ASN A 520 -17.43 -2.79 30.82
CA ASN A 520 -16.30 -3.70 30.58
C ASN A 520 -15.36 -3.12 29.52
N ASP A 521 -14.06 -3.32 29.71
CA ASP A 521 -13.06 -2.99 28.68
C ASP A 521 -13.40 -3.72 27.38
N LYS A 522 -13.35 -3.01 26.25
CA LYS A 522 -13.59 -3.60 24.93
C LYS A 522 -12.29 -3.68 24.14
N TYR A 523 -11.91 -4.90 23.78
CA TYR A 523 -10.74 -5.17 22.96
C TYR A 523 -11.17 -5.56 21.55
N PHE A 524 -10.49 -4.97 20.58
CA PHE A 524 -10.74 -5.21 19.16
C PHE A 524 -9.46 -5.59 18.43
N SER A 525 -9.65 -6.17 17.26
CA SER A 525 -8.65 -6.27 16.21
C SER A 525 -9.32 -5.99 14.85
N MET A 526 -8.54 -6.08 13.78
CA MET A 526 -9.03 -5.96 12.41
C MET A 526 -8.72 -7.23 11.62
N LYS A 527 -9.70 -7.68 10.83
CA LYS A 527 -9.62 -8.86 9.98
C LYS A 527 -9.80 -8.46 8.52
N GLY A 528 -8.93 -8.94 7.65
CA GLY A 528 -9.06 -8.78 6.21
C GLY A 528 -10.23 -9.61 5.66
N THR A 529 -11.08 -9.02 4.82
CA THR A 529 -12.29 -9.68 4.30
C THR A 529 -12.27 -9.88 2.79
N LYS A 530 -11.61 -8.99 2.04
CA LYS A 530 -11.43 -9.12 0.59
C LYS A 530 -10.07 -8.62 0.13
N PHE A 531 -9.66 -9.14 -1.02
CA PHE A 531 -8.40 -8.78 -1.70
C PHE A 531 -7.15 -9.14 -0.88
N PHE A 532 -7.17 -10.33 -0.29
CA PHE A 532 -6.05 -10.91 0.48
C PHE A 532 -5.62 -12.27 -0.08
N TYR A 533 -5.72 -12.44 -1.39
CA TYR A 533 -5.39 -13.68 -2.10
C TYR A 533 -6.11 -14.89 -1.50
N GLY A 534 -7.41 -14.75 -1.19
CA GLY A 534 -8.22 -15.80 -0.56
C GLY A 534 -7.94 -16.04 0.93
N GLN A 535 -7.13 -15.20 1.59
CA GLN A 535 -6.92 -15.25 3.04
C GLN A 535 -7.78 -14.23 3.79
N ASN A 536 -7.89 -14.44 5.10
CA ASN A 536 -8.47 -13.49 6.04
C ASN A 536 -7.45 -13.16 7.13
N PRO A 537 -6.35 -12.42 6.81
CA PRO A 537 -5.34 -12.11 7.81
C PRO A 537 -5.94 -11.29 8.95
N ILE A 538 -5.46 -11.51 10.16
CA ILE A 538 -5.88 -10.79 11.37
C ILE A 538 -4.70 -9.99 11.88
N LEU A 539 -4.92 -8.74 12.28
CA LEU A 539 -3.93 -7.96 13.01
C LEU A 539 -3.59 -8.68 14.33
N PRO A 540 -2.32 -9.03 14.59
CA PRO A 540 -1.96 -9.92 15.70
C PRO A 540 -2.01 -9.26 17.08
N GLN A 541 -2.41 -7.99 17.17
CA GLN A 541 -2.48 -7.22 18.41
C GLN A 541 -3.93 -6.95 18.80
N ALA A 542 -4.21 -7.07 20.10
CA ALA A 542 -5.45 -6.59 20.68
C ALA A 542 -5.37 -5.08 20.94
N ILE A 543 -6.45 -4.37 20.69
CA ILE A 543 -6.52 -2.92 20.86
C ILE A 543 -7.63 -2.61 21.84
N HIS A 544 -7.27 -2.08 23.01
CA HIS A 544 -8.27 -1.56 23.93
C HIS A 544 -8.86 -0.29 23.33
N VAL A 545 -10.15 -0.30 22.99
CA VAL A 545 -10.88 0.89 22.50
C VAL A 545 -11.59 1.53 23.70
N PRO A 546 -11.07 2.66 24.23
CA PRO A 546 -11.56 3.21 25.48
C PRO A 546 -12.92 3.89 25.32
N GLU A 547 -13.72 3.79 26.38
CA GLU A 547 -14.96 4.52 26.54
C GLU A 547 -14.75 6.05 26.49
N ILE A 548 -15.80 6.79 26.10
CA ILE A 548 -15.79 8.25 26.08
C ILE A 548 -16.88 8.83 26.98
N TYR A 549 -16.46 9.75 27.87
CA TYR A 549 -17.30 10.36 28.88
C TYR A 549 -17.99 11.65 28.38
N PRO A 550 -19.20 11.94 28.89
CA PRO A 550 -19.83 13.24 28.71
C PRO A 550 -18.99 14.35 29.35
N MET A 551 -19.10 15.56 28.82
CA MET A 551 -18.52 16.74 29.46
C MET A 551 -19.30 17.15 30.72
N VAL A 552 -18.75 18.08 31.50
CA VAL A 552 -19.40 18.71 32.65
C VAL A 552 -20.54 19.66 32.24
N GLU A 553 -21.48 19.81 33.18
CA GLU A 553 -22.63 20.70 33.12
C GLU A 553 -22.28 22.13 33.62
N PHE A 554 -23.27 23.02 33.57
CA PHE A 554 -23.17 24.35 34.19
C PHE A 554 -23.25 24.24 35.72
N LYS A 555 -22.59 25.16 36.43
CA LYS A 555 -22.81 25.31 37.87
C LYS A 555 -24.22 25.82 38.17
N ASN A 556 -24.71 25.46 39.36
CA ASN A 556 -26.06 25.77 39.83
C ASN A 556 -26.34 27.26 40.06
N ASP A 557 -25.39 28.16 39.79
CA ASP A 557 -25.54 29.60 39.94
C ASP A 557 -25.53 30.34 38.59
N THR A 558 -25.78 29.65 37.48
CA THR A 558 -25.94 30.32 36.17
C THR A 558 -27.12 31.29 36.19
N LYS A 559 -26.96 32.46 35.58
CA LYS A 559 -27.94 33.56 35.58
C LYS A 559 -28.28 34.01 34.17
N ILE A 560 -29.30 34.86 34.08
CA ILE A 560 -29.77 35.47 32.83
C ILE A 560 -29.78 36.99 32.95
N ASP A 561 -29.27 37.67 31.93
CA ASP A 561 -29.35 39.12 31.76
C ASP A 561 -30.13 39.45 30.48
N ILE A 562 -31.01 40.43 30.56
CA ILE A 562 -31.85 40.87 29.43
C ILE A 562 -31.76 42.38 29.32
N VAL A 563 -30.96 42.84 28.38
CA VAL A 563 -30.71 44.27 28.13
C VAL A 563 -31.17 44.59 26.71
N HIS A 564 -32.13 45.51 26.58
CA HIS A 564 -32.70 45.92 25.29
C HIS A 564 -33.16 44.75 24.39
N GLY A 565 -33.71 43.69 25.00
CA GLY A 565 -34.19 42.50 24.28
C GLY A 565 -33.10 41.49 23.88
N VAL A 566 -31.84 41.74 24.25
CA VAL A 566 -30.74 40.78 24.09
C VAL A 566 -30.65 39.92 25.33
N THR A 567 -30.95 38.63 25.19
CA THR A 567 -30.83 37.64 26.25
C THR A 567 -29.41 37.07 26.31
N THR A 568 -28.78 37.18 27.47
CA THR A 568 -27.44 36.68 27.78
C THR A 568 -27.53 35.67 28.92
N ILE A 569 -27.11 34.43 28.71
CA ILE A 569 -26.96 33.45 29.80
C ILE A 569 -25.48 33.38 30.16
N TRP A 570 -25.18 33.52 31.44
CA TRP A 570 -23.80 33.58 31.92
C TRP A 570 -23.62 32.84 33.25
N GLY A 571 -22.41 32.33 33.49
CA GLY A 571 -22.10 31.52 34.65
C GLY A 571 -20.74 30.83 34.54
N GLU A 572 -20.58 29.69 35.18
CA GLU A 572 -19.36 28.88 35.14
C GLU A 572 -19.68 27.42 34.77
N LEU A 573 -18.74 26.75 34.09
CA LEU A 573 -18.74 25.30 33.95
C LEU A 573 -18.25 24.64 35.25
N ASP A 574 -18.81 23.49 35.61
CA ASP A 574 -18.43 22.75 36.82
C ASP A 574 -17.15 21.91 36.61
N MET A 575 -16.03 22.60 36.40
CA MET A 575 -14.74 21.99 36.04
C MET A 575 -14.15 21.11 37.15
N ASP A 576 -14.62 21.24 38.38
CA ASP A 576 -14.18 20.41 39.51
C ASP A 576 -14.74 18.99 39.41
N LYS A 577 -15.75 18.77 38.56
CA LYS A 577 -16.39 17.47 38.29
C LYS A 577 -16.00 16.84 36.95
N LEU A 578 -14.87 17.26 36.36
CA LEU A 578 -14.39 16.66 35.12
C LEU A 578 -14.18 15.14 35.29
N PRO A 579 -14.78 14.31 34.42
CA PRO A 579 -14.55 12.87 34.47
C PRO A 579 -13.12 12.53 34.02
N GLU A 580 -12.74 11.27 34.20
CA GLU A 580 -11.51 10.76 33.63
C GLU A 580 -11.51 10.89 32.10
N ALA A 581 -10.33 11.05 31.51
CA ALA A 581 -10.13 11.19 30.08
C ALA A 581 -9.01 10.28 29.59
N TYR A 582 -9.09 9.88 28.32
CA TYR A 582 -7.99 9.21 27.63
C TYR A 582 -7.31 10.20 26.70
N ILE A 583 -5.99 10.15 26.58
CA ILE A 583 -5.23 11.16 25.80
C ILE A 583 -4.49 10.55 24.61
N LYS A 584 -3.86 9.40 24.81
CA LYS A 584 -3.00 8.74 23.84
C LYS A 584 -2.94 7.24 24.10
N TYR A 585 -2.29 6.50 23.22
CA TYR A 585 -1.87 5.13 23.46
C TYR A 585 -0.39 5.08 23.86
N GLU A 586 -0.05 4.07 24.64
CA GLU A 586 1.34 3.65 24.83
C GLU A 586 1.76 2.70 23.71
N MET A 587 3.02 2.81 23.30
CA MET A 587 3.60 1.83 22.37
C MET A 587 3.62 0.46 23.05
N PRO A 588 3.12 -0.59 22.40
CA PRO A 588 3.14 -1.94 22.97
C PRO A 588 4.57 -2.42 23.23
N ALA A 589 4.75 -3.21 24.29
CA ALA A 589 6.05 -3.76 24.66
C ALA A 589 6.58 -4.81 23.66
N SER A 590 5.72 -5.36 22.81
CA SER A 590 6.06 -6.32 21.75
C SER A 590 5.05 -6.26 20.60
N GLU A 591 5.36 -6.92 19.48
CA GLU A 591 4.48 -7.01 18.31
C GLU A 591 3.15 -7.76 18.56
N THR A 592 3.01 -8.43 19.70
CA THR A 592 1.79 -9.15 20.11
C THR A 592 1.14 -8.56 21.36
N ALA A 593 1.83 -7.65 22.06
CA ALA A 593 1.28 -7.00 23.25
C ALA A 593 0.11 -6.07 22.86
N PRO A 594 -0.90 -5.92 23.75
CA PRO A 594 -2.06 -5.09 23.47
C PRO A 594 -1.73 -3.60 23.47
N TRP A 595 -2.39 -2.84 22.59
CA TRP A 595 -2.40 -1.38 22.63
C TRP A 595 -3.29 -0.90 23.78
N ARG A 596 -2.72 -0.14 24.71
CA ARG A 596 -3.44 0.39 25.88
C ARG A 596 -3.46 1.93 25.88
N PRO A 597 -4.64 2.54 26.08
CA PRO A 597 -4.75 3.99 26.18
C PRO A 597 -4.35 4.47 27.59
N VAL A 598 -3.81 5.69 27.66
CA VAL A 598 -3.44 6.36 28.91
C VAL A 598 -4.66 7.10 29.46
N LYS A 599 -5.15 6.67 30.62
CA LYS A 599 -6.23 7.32 31.38
C LYS A 599 -5.65 8.35 32.34
N ILE A 600 -6.26 9.54 32.38
CA ILE A 600 -5.89 10.62 33.30
C ILE A 600 -7.13 11.21 33.98
N THR A 601 -6.93 11.82 35.15
CA THR A 601 -8.00 12.54 35.86
C THR A 601 -8.25 13.92 35.23
N GLY A 602 -9.41 14.52 35.50
CA GLY A 602 -9.70 15.90 35.09
C GLY A 602 -8.69 16.92 35.65
N GLN A 603 -8.14 16.68 36.84
CA GLN A 603 -7.09 17.52 37.43
C GLN A 603 -5.77 17.40 36.66
N GLN A 604 -5.39 16.18 36.24
CA GLN A 604 -4.21 15.96 35.40
C GLN A 604 -4.40 16.59 34.02
N LEU A 605 -5.59 16.47 33.42
CA LEU A 605 -5.91 17.13 32.15
C LEU A 605 -5.71 18.65 32.25
N LYS A 606 -6.22 19.25 33.34
CA LYS A 606 -5.98 20.66 33.66
C LYS A 606 -4.49 20.95 33.73
N ALA A 607 -3.77 20.27 34.62
CA ALA A 607 -2.37 20.55 34.87
C ALA A 607 -1.49 20.42 33.63
N GLN A 608 -1.77 19.45 32.76
CA GLN A 608 -0.98 19.16 31.56
C GLN A 608 -1.34 20.06 30.38
N PHE A 609 -2.63 20.39 30.21
CA PHE A 609 -3.12 21.00 28.97
C PHE A 609 -3.82 22.35 29.15
N GLN A 610 -3.77 22.98 30.34
CA GLN A 610 -4.47 24.25 30.62
C GLN A 610 -4.29 25.33 29.53
N GLN A 611 -3.10 25.41 28.94
CA GLN A 611 -2.78 26.43 27.92
C GLN A 611 -3.39 26.15 26.54
N LYS A 612 -3.82 24.90 26.29
CA LYS A 612 -4.32 24.41 25.00
C LYS A 612 -5.76 23.92 25.06
N VAL A 613 -6.32 23.74 26.25
CA VAL A 613 -7.72 23.32 26.42
C VAL A 613 -8.66 24.50 26.20
N MET A 614 -9.63 24.27 25.33
CA MET A 614 -10.78 25.11 25.09
C MET A 614 -12.04 24.38 25.51
N ALA A 615 -12.84 25.01 26.35
CA ALA A 615 -14.26 24.67 26.44
C ALA A 615 -15.05 25.56 25.47
N LYS A 616 -16.16 25.06 24.96
CA LYS A 616 -17.04 25.77 24.05
C LYS A 616 -18.49 25.49 24.41
N ILE A 617 -19.28 26.55 24.46
CA ILE A 617 -20.74 26.45 24.57
C ILE A 617 -21.32 26.71 23.19
N PHE A 618 -22.12 25.76 22.69
CA PHE A 618 -22.92 25.93 21.50
C PHE A 618 -24.36 26.23 21.90
N THR A 619 -24.95 27.23 21.26
CA THR A 619 -26.39 27.45 21.33
C THR A 619 -27.00 27.35 19.96
N PHE A 620 -28.16 26.73 19.87
CA PHE A 620 -28.86 26.56 18.60
C PHE A 620 -30.37 26.60 18.80
N GLY A 621 -31.06 27.28 17.89
CA GLY A 621 -32.51 27.38 17.90
C GLY A 621 -33.04 28.07 16.65
N LYS A 622 -34.37 28.22 16.59
CA LYS A 622 -35.05 28.92 15.50
C LYS A 622 -35.54 30.28 15.98
N THR A 623 -35.32 31.31 15.17
CA THR A 623 -35.97 32.61 15.31
C THR A 623 -36.80 32.83 14.05
N GLY A 624 -38.12 32.66 14.15
CA GLY A 624 -38.99 32.57 12.97
C GLY A 624 -38.64 31.32 12.14
N ALA A 625 -38.38 31.51 10.83
CA ALA A 625 -37.99 30.43 9.92
C ALA A 625 -36.47 30.18 9.86
N GLN A 626 -35.65 31.04 10.48
CA GLN A 626 -34.19 30.99 10.35
C GLN A 626 -33.55 30.19 11.48
N LEU A 627 -32.60 29.33 11.12
CA LEU A 627 -31.70 28.71 12.07
C LEU A 627 -30.64 29.69 12.54
N THR A 628 -30.51 29.79 13.86
CA THR A 628 -29.46 30.55 14.49
C THR A 628 -28.61 29.60 15.33
N GLN A 629 -27.29 29.64 15.09
CA GLN A 629 -26.30 28.97 15.91
C GLN A 629 -25.27 30.00 16.36
N THR A 630 -24.99 30.03 17.65
CA THR A 630 -23.90 30.83 18.21
C THR A 630 -22.98 29.94 19.03
N TYR A 631 -21.74 30.37 19.21
CA TYR A 631 -20.79 29.68 20.08
C TYR A 631 -20.01 30.67 20.93
N THR A 632 -19.59 30.20 22.10
CA THR A 632 -18.73 30.95 23.02
C THR A 632 -17.56 30.08 23.40
N ASP A 633 -16.36 30.53 23.05
CA ASP A 633 -15.11 29.89 23.43
C ASP A 633 -14.67 30.33 24.83
N ILE A 634 -14.19 29.37 25.62
CA ILE A 634 -13.81 29.53 27.01
C ILE A 634 -12.40 28.94 27.16
N PRO A 635 -11.36 29.77 26.94
CA PRO A 635 -9.98 29.31 27.02
C PRO A 635 -9.55 29.10 28.47
N TRP A 636 -9.11 27.89 28.81
CA TRP A 636 -8.79 27.56 30.21
C TRP A 636 -7.51 28.25 30.73
N LYS A 637 -6.68 28.78 29.84
CA LYS A 637 -5.50 29.60 30.17
C LYS A 637 -5.81 30.82 31.03
N LYS A 638 -7.07 31.27 31.06
CA LYS A 638 -7.54 32.36 31.93
C LYS A 638 -7.69 31.98 33.41
N GLY A 639 -7.49 30.71 33.77
CA GLY A 639 -7.57 30.22 35.15
C GLY A 639 -8.99 30.01 35.69
N HIS A 640 -10.02 30.29 34.88
CA HIS A 640 -11.42 30.13 35.21
C HIS A 640 -12.21 29.56 34.02
N ALA A 641 -13.41 29.03 34.27
CA ALA A 641 -14.32 28.52 33.23
C ALA A 641 -15.63 29.32 33.15
N LYS A 642 -15.52 30.63 33.39
CA LYS A 642 -16.57 31.63 33.23
C LYS A 642 -17.01 31.75 31.76
N PHE A 643 -18.31 31.90 31.54
CA PHE A 643 -18.89 32.06 30.21
C PHE A 643 -20.02 33.09 30.19
N SER A 644 -20.25 33.67 29.01
CA SER A 644 -21.45 34.45 28.69
C SER A 644 -21.86 34.20 27.25
N THR A 645 -23.05 33.68 27.04
CA THR A 645 -23.69 33.53 25.71
C THR A 645 -24.43 34.81 25.35
N ARG A 646 -24.77 35.03 24.08
CA ARG A 646 -25.59 36.16 23.64
C ARG A 646 -26.68 35.72 22.67
N SER A 647 -27.80 36.43 22.70
CA SER A 647 -28.96 36.21 21.83
C SER A 647 -29.52 34.80 21.91
N VAL A 648 -29.64 34.26 23.13
CA VAL A 648 -30.23 32.94 23.39
C VAL A 648 -31.71 33.10 23.75
N TYR A 649 -32.60 32.60 22.90
CA TYR A 649 -34.04 32.78 23.07
C TYR A 649 -34.73 31.51 23.56
N PRO A 650 -35.96 31.59 24.12
CA PRO A 650 -36.71 30.39 24.49
C PRO A 650 -36.75 29.36 23.36
N LYS A 651 -36.68 28.09 23.72
CA LYS A 651 -36.48 26.91 22.86
C LYS A 651 -35.08 26.72 22.27
N TYR A 652 -34.12 27.59 22.58
CA TYR A 652 -32.74 27.35 22.20
C TYR A 652 -32.15 26.25 23.07
N VAL A 653 -31.38 25.37 22.44
CA VAL A 653 -30.65 24.30 23.10
C VAL A 653 -29.24 24.78 23.42
N LEU A 654 -28.74 24.41 24.60
CA LEU A 654 -27.38 24.69 25.06
C LEU A 654 -26.61 23.37 25.19
N SER A 655 -25.41 23.35 24.61
CA SER A 655 -24.51 22.20 24.54
C SER A 655 -23.10 22.60 24.94
N THR A 656 -22.38 21.71 25.64
CA THR A 656 -20.98 21.94 26.04
C THR A 656 -20.04 20.98 25.33
N MET A 657 -18.84 21.48 25.03
CA MET A 657 -17.78 20.71 24.39
C MET A 657 -16.40 21.15 24.90
N MET A 658 -15.45 20.23 24.91
CA MET A 658 -14.04 20.50 25.20
C MET A 658 -13.15 19.93 24.10
N TYR A 659 -12.10 20.67 23.76
CA TYR A 659 -11.05 20.22 22.87
C TYR A 659 -9.69 20.79 23.27
N ILE A 660 -8.65 20.08 22.85
CA ILE A 660 -7.26 20.51 22.90
C ILE A 660 -6.93 21.08 21.52
N GLU A 661 -6.60 22.36 21.48
CA GLU A 661 -6.17 23.08 20.28
C GLU A 661 -4.72 22.80 19.91
N ASP A 662 -4.38 23.11 18.67
CA ASP A 662 -3.03 22.94 18.13
C ASP A 662 -2.47 21.52 18.35
N ASP A 663 -3.27 20.47 18.17
CA ASP A 663 -2.81 19.07 18.29
C ASP A 663 -2.48 18.45 16.93
N LEU A 664 -1.99 19.28 16.00
CA LEU A 664 -1.51 18.84 14.69
C LEU A 664 -0.45 17.75 14.86
N LYS A 665 -0.64 16.61 14.17
CA LYS A 665 0.22 15.42 14.29
C LYS A 665 0.35 14.90 15.73
N GLY A 666 -0.61 15.20 16.60
CA GLY A 666 -0.57 14.78 18.02
C GLY A 666 0.49 15.51 18.84
N LYS A 667 1.05 16.62 18.36
CA LYS A 667 2.19 17.29 19.02
C LYS A 667 1.91 17.66 20.48
N THR A 668 0.66 18.00 20.81
CA THR A 668 0.26 18.43 22.16
C THR A 668 -0.05 17.21 23.02
N THR A 669 -0.84 16.26 22.52
CA THR A 669 -1.27 15.07 23.27
C THR A 669 -0.17 14.02 23.44
N LEU A 670 0.66 13.82 22.42
CA LEU A 670 1.78 12.88 22.45
C LEU A 670 3.04 13.49 23.06
N GLY A 671 3.19 14.81 23.00
CA GLY A 671 4.40 15.56 23.37
C GLY A 671 5.45 15.62 22.26
N THR A 672 5.29 14.84 21.19
CA THR A 672 6.14 14.88 19.99
C THR A 672 5.26 14.60 18.77
N PRO A 673 5.40 15.35 17.66
CA PRO A 673 4.64 15.10 16.44
C PRO A 673 4.84 13.67 15.91
N ASN A 674 3.78 13.07 15.38
CA ASN A 674 3.80 11.78 14.70
C ASN A 674 3.00 11.88 13.39
N ASP A 675 3.62 11.51 12.28
CA ASP A 675 3.06 11.66 10.93
C ASP A 675 1.83 10.77 10.67
N TYR A 676 1.63 9.70 11.46
CA TYR A 676 0.41 8.89 11.39
C TYR A 676 -0.80 9.61 11.95
N VAL A 677 -0.62 10.64 12.77
CA VAL A 677 -1.71 11.30 13.47
C VAL A 677 -2.36 12.37 12.60
N ILE A 678 -3.57 12.05 12.14
CA ILE A 678 -4.42 12.92 11.33
C ILE A 678 -5.34 13.77 12.24
N GLY A 679 -5.68 14.97 11.79
CA GLY A 679 -6.55 15.93 12.51
C GLY A 679 -5.77 16.88 13.42
N ALA A 680 -6.25 18.12 13.51
CA ALA A 680 -5.55 19.22 14.20
C ALA A 680 -6.03 19.49 15.62
N ILE A 681 -7.11 18.83 16.05
CA ILE A 681 -7.73 19.02 17.37
C ILE A 681 -8.10 17.68 18.00
N TYR A 682 -8.10 17.62 19.34
CA TYR A 682 -8.47 16.43 20.09
C TYR A 682 -9.55 16.71 21.13
N ALA A 683 -10.64 15.93 21.12
CA ALA A 683 -11.74 16.08 22.07
C ALA A 683 -11.66 14.97 23.15
N PRO A 684 -11.24 15.29 24.39
CA PRO A 684 -11.15 14.29 25.46
C PRO A 684 -12.52 13.79 25.92
N TYR A 685 -13.57 14.59 25.73
CA TYR A 685 -14.95 14.31 26.12
C TYR A 685 -15.88 14.46 24.93
N ARG A 686 -17.01 13.74 24.98
CA ARG A 686 -18.05 13.85 23.96
C ARG A 686 -18.91 15.09 24.19
N ALA A 687 -19.32 15.77 23.12
CA ALA A 687 -20.21 16.92 23.19
C ALA A 687 -21.66 16.48 23.44
N LEU A 688 -22.37 17.20 24.31
CA LEU A 688 -23.75 16.88 24.66
C LEU A 688 -24.60 18.14 24.78
N PRO A 689 -25.80 18.19 24.16
CA PRO A 689 -26.80 19.14 24.56
C PRO A 689 -27.42 18.69 25.87
N TYR A 690 -27.43 19.59 26.84
CA TYR A 690 -27.95 19.30 28.18
C TYR A 690 -29.29 20.00 28.42
N TYR A 691 -29.45 21.22 27.90
CA TYR A 691 -30.54 22.11 28.31
C TYR A 691 -31.26 22.76 27.15
N ILE A 692 -32.53 23.08 27.40
CA ILE A 692 -33.37 23.95 26.57
C ILE A 692 -33.73 25.16 27.43
N LEU A 693 -33.54 26.37 26.90
CA LEU A 693 -34.05 27.57 27.55
C LEU A 693 -35.57 27.61 27.44
N GLU A 694 -36.26 27.73 28.57
CA GLU A 694 -37.70 27.94 28.62
C GLU A 694 -38.01 29.25 29.37
N GLU A 695 -39.19 29.81 29.08
CA GLU A 695 -39.70 31.03 29.68
C GLU A 695 -41.16 30.81 30.05
N ASN A 696 -41.49 31.07 31.32
CA ASN A 696 -42.83 30.93 31.89
C ASN A 696 -43.17 32.21 32.67
N SER A 697 -44.07 33.03 32.12
CA SER A 697 -44.61 34.23 32.79
C SER A 697 -43.52 35.19 33.30
N GLY A 698 -42.47 35.39 32.50
CA GLY A 698 -41.33 36.27 32.78
C GLY A 698 -40.22 35.62 33.62
N ASN A 699 -40.37 34.37 34.05
CA ASN A 699 -39.32 33.59 34.71
C ASN A 699 -38.64 32.67 33.70
N TYR A 700 -37.33 32.54 33.81
CA TYR A 700 -36.52 31.74 32.89
C TYR A 700 -35.89 30.57 33.62
N HIS A 701 -35.78 29.44 32.93
CA HIS A 701 -35.14 28.23 33.42
C HIS A 701 -34.50 27.46 32.28
N LEU A 702 -33.43 26.75 32.61
CA LEU A 702 -32.85 25.72 31.76
C LEU A 702 -33.51 24.39 32.09
N LYS A 703 -34.34 23.91 31.18
CA LYS A 703 -34.95 22.59 31.28
C LYS A 703 -33.98 21.55 30.78
N TYR A 704 -33.77 20.50 31.56
CA TYR A 704 -32.93 19.40 31.15
C TYR A 704 -33.59 18.55 30.05
N ILE A 705 -32.85 18.23 28.99
CA ILE A 705 -33.43 17.66 27.76
C ILE A 705 -34.05 16.27 27.95
N PHE A 706 -33.58 15.50 28.93
CA PHE A 706 -34.12 14.17 29.27
C PHE A 706 -35.20 14.19 30.37
N GLY A 707 -35.57 15.37 30.89
CA GLY A 707 -36.75 15.56 31.76
C GLY A 707 -36.71 14.89 33.14
N VAL A 708 -35.54 14.41 33.59
CA VAL A 708 -35.36 13.72 34.89
C VAL A 708 -34.79 14.60 35.98
N LYS A 709 -34.16 15.72 35.62
CA LYS A 709 -33.68 16.72 36.57
C LYS A 709 -34.74 17.82 36.72
N PRO A 710 -34.88 18.42 37.92
CA PRO A 710 -35.70 19.61 38.07
C PRO A 710 -35.19 20.72 37.15
N ASP A 711 -36.12 21.57 36.70
CA ASP A 711 -35.79 22.75 35.93
C ASP A 711 -34.78 23.62 36.69
N PHE A 712 -33.75 24.04 35.98
CA PHE A 712 -32.67 24.82 36.56
C PHE A 712 -32.99 26.31 36.44
N PRO A 713 -33.43 26.99 37.53
CA PRO A 713 -33.89 28.38 37.44
C PRO A 713 -32.72 29.29 37.05
N LEU A 714 -33.02 30.31 36.23
CA LEU A 714 -32.07 31.35 35.87
C LEU A 714 -32.49 32.67 36.53
N PRO A 715 -31.92 33.03 37.70
CA PRO A 715 -32.19 34.32 38.32
C PRO A 715 -31.79 35.46 37.38
N LYS A 716 -32.64 36.49 37.30
CA LYS A 716 -32.32 37.70 36.55
C LYS A 716 -31.23 38.48 37.28
N GLN A 717 -30.08 38.66 36.63
CA GLN A 717 -28.96 39.41 37.18
C GLN A 717 -28.12 40.00 36.04
N SER A 718 -27.73 41.27 36.20
CA SER A 718 -26.88 41.96 35.23
C SER A 718 -25.55 41.25 35.07
N LEU A 719 -25.11 41.09 33.82
CA LEU A 719 -23.77 40.61 33.49
C LEU A 719 -22.73 41.59 34.06
N PRO A 720 -21.87 41.18 35.00
CA PRO A 720 -20.73 41.95 35.48
C PRO A 720 -19.76 42.26 34.34
N VAL A 721 -19.12 43.41 34.48
CA VAL A 721 -18.18 43.96 33.49
C VAL A 721 -16.94 43.07 33.33
N ASP A 722 -16.54 42.32 34.36
CA ASP A 722 -15.39 41.41 34.34
C ASP A 722 -15.71 40.01 33.77
N TRP A 723 -16.94 39.77 33.34
CA TRP A 723 -17.38 38.46 32.81
C TRP A 723 -17.37 38.35 31.28
N THR A 724 -17.04 39.41 30.56
CA THR A 724 -16.89 39.34 29.11
C THR A 724 -15.61 38.59 28.75
N ASN A 725 -15.76 37.45 28.07
CA ASN A 725 -14.64 36.69 27.53
C ASN A 725 -13.82 37.47 26.50
#